data_AF-A0A8J9RXW7-F1
#
_entry.id   AF-A0A8J9RXW7-F1
#
_cell.length_a   1.000
_cell.length_b   1.000
_cell.length_c   1.000
_cell.angle_alpha   90.00
_cell.angle_beta   90.00
_cell.angle_gamma   90.00
#
_symmetry.space_group_name_H-M   'P 1'
#
loop_
_entity.id
_entity.type
_entity.pdbx_description
1 polymer ?
#
loop_
_entity_poly.entity_id
_entity_poly.type
_entity_poly.pdbx_seq_one_letter_code
_entity_poly.pdbx_strand_id
1 'polypeptide(L)'
;MVAPTNGNGKHKAIDWSETDVAIIGGGVVGVIAARRMQERGIDYKVLERQHDFGGVWHTHGNNHSTLQAPELSYRTHPNYPLGKHGPLEQITGNAVLTRLREMAVDLGIDKHTDFCGEVETIRQQGDDYLLVIRDVNTKEERHVLAKHIIVCHGILGRQYRPEERKLAVMPSFQKNGGIFTMGGRWEGKDCAVSGSDINGKNVVVIGGGAFACEAMRAAVNNGAASVVMVTREKSKWIIPFSRQFVSSAIALTPLFPWAWKMAVVKWWLTKCYYEPCGLTHLIPSGGPKDMNYTGQSHDGFFEFARDGRVKHVLGTATTVDGCGVTLKDGTQLPAHMVIYCGGCEYQGSPPFLKDLKLGFEDLHSFAFLGKSGRIGTASDGLFSYVPAGPNKQIDMFLHAYDLRKEGRLQELQAALEHTPIPHDDVIAKGHRTVWYTWFETFKPNSNLSCLFELRNKAYKKVMSAGLSDWGKRWLAIKLICGELFLWNMLCILGTMEKFHKCETHGPKLRIALLLSGGVDSSLALRLLQAAGHDVTAFYLQIWFQEDFRNYWDACPWEEDLAICEQVCKQAGVELRTVPLTEQYWQRVVSHCLAEIKAGRTPNPDMLCNSRVKFGAFYEHLEAEHGARFDRIASGHYARVIRDPGNPSAPVKLALTPDPVKDQTYFLAHLTQQQLSRTIFPLGTLTKEEVRRWAAELQLPNQARRDSQGICFLGKVRFSEFVREHLGTWPGPIVEEETGDVVGHHDGFWFYTLGQRKGIYLSGGPWFVSRKDPHANVVYVSRHYHDEERRRDSFICGGFNWIGAERPDAAWPLYCKVRHGPNMYRCTMEELPGGQAKVLLEGNDQGLAAGQFACFYQDGVCLGSAVILQGMS
;
A
#
# COMPACT_ATOMS: atom_id res chain seq x y z
N MET A 1 12.36 -48.04 -16.22
CA MET A 1 11.01 -48.60 -15.93
C MET A 1 10.94 -50.04 -16.41
N VAL A 2 10.08 -50.86 -15.81
CA VAL A 2 9.40 -51.93 -16.57
C VAL A 2 8.05 -51.33 -16.99
N ALA A 3 7.88 -51.03 -18.28
CA ALA A 3 6.61 -50.52 -18.80
C ALA A 3 5.60 -51.67 -18.90
N PRO A 4 4.27 -51.41 -18.77
CA PRO A 4 3.25 -52.44 -18.92
C PRO A 4 3.39 -53.15 -20.27
N THR A 5 3.44 -54.48 -20.25
CA THR A 5 3.47 -55.30 -21.46
C THR A 5 2.04 -55.48 -21.97
N ASN A 6 1.78 -55.05 -23.19
CA ASN A 6 0.63 -55.59 -23.93
C ASN A 6 0.89 -57.08 -24.22
N GLY A 7 -0.16 -57.86 -24.51
CA GLY A 7 -0.12 -59.33 -24.65
C GLY A 7 0.85 -59.93 -25.69
N ASN A 8 1.59 -59.09 -26.44
CA ASN A 8 2.62 -59.48 -27.40
C ASN A 8 4.05 -59.14 -26.93
N GLY A 9 4.28 -58.90 -25.63
CA GLY A 9 5.62 -58.82 -25.02
C GLY A 9 6.50 -57.62 -25.40
N LYS A 10 6.02 -56.69 -26.24
CA LYS A 10 6.71 -55.42 -26.52
C LYS A 10 6.34 -54.37 -25.49
N HIS A 11 7.35 -53.77 -24.84
CA HIS A 11 7.14 -52.57 -24.03
C HIS A 11 6.62 -51.44 -24.93
N LYS A 12 5.44 -50.90 -24.61
CA LYS A 12 4.98 -49.66 -25.22
C LYS A 12 5.86 -48.54 -24.65
N ALA A 13 6.52 -47.78 -25.51
CA ALA A 13 7.18 -46.55 -25.07
C ALA A 13 6.08 -45.66 -24.47
N ILE A 14 6.23 -45.34 -23.18
CA ILE A 14 5.37 -44.36 -22.52
C ILE A 14 5.90 -43.01 -22.96
N ASP A 15 5.06 -42.22 -23.62
CA ASP A 15 5.38 -40.84 -23.98
C ASP A 15 4.96 -39.94 -22.82
N TRP A 16 5.83 -39.00 -22.42
CA TRP A 16 5.60 -38.11 -21.29
C TRP A 16 6.07 -36.69 -21.61
N SER A 17 5.31 -35.68 -21.17
CA SER A 17 5.77 -34.29 -21.20
C SER A 17 6.61 -34.00 -19.95
N GLU A 18 7.78 -33.40 -20.12
CA GLU A 18 8.67 -33.03 -19.01
C GLU A 18 8.36 -31.61 -18.48
N THR A 19 8.61 -31.38 -17.18
CA THR A 19 8.55 -30.05 -16.57
C THR A 19 9.48 -29.93 -15.35
N ASP A 20 9.88 -28.72 -14.97
CA ASP A 20 10.63 -28.53 -13.71
C ASP A 20 9.72 -28.69 -12.48
N VAL A 21 8.48 -28.17 -12.51
CA VAL A 21 7.54 -28.18 -11.37
C VAL A 21 6.12 -28.54 -11.78
N ALA A 22 5.63 -29.70 -11.30
CA ALA A 22 4.20 -30.05 -11.41
C ALA A 22 3.40 -29.45 -10.24
N ILE A 23 2.33 -28.72 -10.55
CA ILE A 23 1.43 -28.06 -9.58
C ILE A 23 0.08 -28.76 -9.61
N ILE A 24 -0.27 -29.52 -8.57
CA ILE A 24 -1.51 -30.30 -8.53
C ILE A 24 -2.63 -29.47 -7.90
N GLY A 25 -3.58 -29.02 -8.71
CA GLY A 25 -4.76 -28.23 -8.34
C GLY A 25 -4.68 -26.77 -8.82
N GLY A 26 -5.67 -26.34 -9.61
CA GLY A 26 -5.90 -24.99 -10.14
C GLY A 26 -6.83 -24.14 -9.27
N GLY A 27 -6.84 -24.38 -7.95
CA GLY A 27 -7.41 -23.43 -6.98
C GLY A 27 -6.55 -22.17 -6.85
N VAL A 28 -7.02 -21.18 -6.09
CA VAL A 28 -6.32 -19.89 -5.91
C VAL A 28 -4.84 -20.06 -5.55
N VAL A 29 -4.52 -21.02 -4.68
CA VAL A 29 -3.15 -21.34 -4.25
C VAL A 29 -2.27 -21.86 -5.41
N GLY A 30 -2.81 -22.70 -6.28
CA GLY A 30 -2.10 -23.25 -7.43
C GLY A 30 -1.80 -22.20 -8.50
N VAL A 31 -2.73 -21.29 -8.76
CA VAL A 31 -2.50 -20.18 -9.71
C VAL A 31 -1.47 -19.18 -9.14
N ILE A 32 -1.43 -18.95 -7.82
CA ILE A 32 -0.33 -18.19 -7.19
C ILE A 32 0.99 -18.93 -7.37
N ALA A 33 1.04 -20.26 -7.13
CA ALA A 33 2.26 -21.04 -7.32
C ALA A 33 2.78 -20.97 -8.77
N ALA A 34 1.89 -21.13 -9.76
CA ALA A 34 2.19 -21.01 -11.18
C ALA A 34 2.80 -19.64 -11.52
N ARG A 35 2.17 -18.55 -11.09
CA ARG A 35 2.71 -17.19 -11.25
C ARG A 35 4.11 -17.07 -10.63
N ARG A 36 4.33 -17.58 -9.41
CA ARG A 36 5.63 -17.50 -8.73
C ARG A 36 6.73 -18.31 -9.44
N MET A 37 6.36 -19.35 -10.21
CA MET A 37 7.30 -20.03 -11.12
C MET A 37 7.60 -19.17 -12.35
N GLN A 38 6.58 -18.57 -13.00
CA GLN A 38 6.77 -17.63 -14.12
C GLN A 38 7.73 -16.48 -13.77
N GLU A 39 7.54 -15.85 -12.61
CA GLU A 39 8.38 -14.73 -12.13
C GLU A 39 9.84 -15.11 -11.88
N ARG A 40 10.13 -16.41 -11.74
CA ARG A 40 11.48 -16.95 -11.57
C ARG A 40 12.03 -17.60 -12.85
N GLY A 41 11.26 -17.62 -13.94
CA GLY A 41 11.61 -18.34 -15.17
C GLY A 41 11.75 -19.86 -14.96
N ILE A 42 11.03 -20.42 -13.98
CA ILE A 42 10.98 -21.85 -13.71
C ILE A 42 9.86 -22.45 -14.56
N ASP A 43 10.16 -23.53 -15.28
CA ASP A 43 9.14 -24.24 -16.05
C ASP A 43 8.16 -24.97 -15.13
N TYR A 44 6.88 -24.96 -15.49
CA TYR A 44 5.84 -25.57 -14.66
C TYR A 44 4.65 -26.04 -15.49
N LYS A 45 3.92 -27.01 -14.93
CA LYS A 45 2.64 -27.47 -15.46
C LYS A 45 1.62 -27.58 -14.33
N VAL A 46 0.48 -26.92 -14.47
CA VAL A 46 -0.66 -27.06 -13.53
C VAL A 46 -1.51 -28.24 -13.97
N LEU A 47 -1.95 -29.07 -13.04
CA LEU A 47 -2.80 -30.23 -13.27
C LEU A 47 -4.11 -30.00 -12.50
N GLU A 48 -5.21 -29.73 -13.21
CA GLU A 48 -6.52 -29.46 -12.62
C GLU A 48 -7.54 -30.50 -13.10
N ARG A 49 -8.22 -31.12 -12.14
CA ARG A 49 -9.26 -32.13 -12.37
C ARG A 49 -10.51 -31.51 -12.99
N GLN A 50 -10.82 -30.27 -12.63
CA GLN A 50 -11.94 -29.52 -13.20
C GLN A 50 -11.65 -29.03 -14.62
N HIS A 51 -12.69 -28.58 -15.31
CA HIS A 51 -12.60 -27.98 -16.65
C HIS A 51 -12.22 -26.48 -16.63
N ASP A 52 -12.03 -25.91 -15.45
CA ASP A 52 -11.72 -24.48 -15.23
C ASP A 52 -11.03 -24.30 -13.86
N PHE A 53 -10.42 -23.13 -13.65
CA PHE A 53 -9.83 -22.75 -12.36
C PHE A 53 -10.89 -22.53 -11.27
N GLY A 54 -10.51 -22.69 -10.00
CA GLY A 54 -11.36 -22.28 -8.86
C GLY A 54 -11.31 -23.18 -7.63
N GLY A 55 -11.00 -24.47 -7.79
CA GLY A 55 -10.94 -25.44 -6.70
C GLY A 55 -12.22 -25.47 -5.84
N VAL A 56 -12.11 -25.06 -4.57
CA VAL A 56 -13.25 -25.00 -3.63
C VAL A 56 -14.40 -24.09 -4.11
N TRP A 57 -14.10 -23.02 -4.85
CA TRP A 57 -15.13 -22.10 -5.34
C TRP A 57 -15.97 -22.71 -6.47
N HIS A 58 -15.39 -23.64 -7.24
CA HIS A 58 -16.09 -24.37 -8.29
C HIS A 58 -16.89 -25.54 -7.72
N THR A 59 -16.38 -26.21 -6.68
CA THR A 59 -16.93 -27.47 -6.15
C THR A 59 -17.87 -27.30 -4.96
N HIS A 60 -17.72 -26.24 -4.17
CA HIS A 60 -18.45 -26.05 -2.90
C HIS A 60 -19.05 -24.66 -2.73
N GLY A 61 -18.33 -23.60 -3.14
CA GLY A 61 -18.82 -22.23 -3.05
C GLY A 61 -20.01 -21.97 -3.99
N ASN A 62 -21.13 -21.49 -3.46
CA ASN A 62 -22.29 -21.09 -4.26
C ASN A 62 -22.32 -19.56 -4.46
N ASN A 63 -23.36 -19.03 -5.11
CA ASN A 63 -23.44 -17.58 -5.38
C ASN A 63 -23.57 -16.70 -4.12
N HIS A 64 -23.94 -17.26 -2.96
CA HIS A 64 -23.99 -16.57 -1.67
C HIS A 64 -22.70 -16.71 -0.84
N SER A 65 -21.83 -17.65 -1.21
CA SER A 65 -20.53 -17.80 -0.57
C SER A 65 -19.63 -16.60 -0.83
N THR A 66 -18.82 -16.22 0.16
CA THR A 66 -17.98 -15.02 0.10
C THR A 66 -16.62 -15.24 0.72
N LEU A 67 -15.63 -14.45 0.33
CA LEU A 67 -14.29 -14.54 0.90
C LEU A 67 -14.29 -14.29 2.44
N GLN A 68 -13.99 -15.33 3.24
CA GLN A 68 -13.99 -15.25 4.72
C GLN A 68 -12.65 -14.81 5.34
N ALA A 69 -11.68 -14.41 4.52
CA ALA A 69 -10.43 -13.84 4.98
C ALA A 69 -10.06 -12.62 4.10
N PRO A 70 -9.32 -11.65 4.63
CA PRO A 70 -9.08 -10.38 3.94
C PRO A 70 -8.35 -10.56 2.61
N GLU A 71 -8.60 -9.63 1.68
CA GLU A 71 -7.94 -9.49 0.38
C GLU A 71 -6.43 -9.78 0.49
N LEU A 72 -5.77 -9.22 1.51
CA LEU A 72 -4.33 -9.38 1.81
C LEU A 72 -3.83 -10.83 1.83
N SER A 73 -4.59 -11.79 2.37
CA SER A 73 -4.20 -13.22 2.36
C SER A 73 -4.43 -13.91 1.01
N TYR A 74 -5.23 -13.29 0.15
CA TYR A 74 -5.56 -13.74 -1.20
C TYR A 74 -4.95 -12.82 -2.28
N ARG A 75 -3.99 -11.95 -1.93
CA ARG A 75 -3.31 -11.07 -2.90
C ARG A 75 -2.48 -11.91 -3.87
N THR A 76 -3.10 -12.19 -5.01
CA THR A 76 -2.53 -12.89 -6.15
C THR A 76 -1.74 -11.93 -7.03
N HIS A 77 -2.29 -10.73 -7.34
CA HIS A 77 -1.67 -9.70 -8.18
C HIS A 77 -2.27 -8.30 -7.94
N PRO A 78 -1.48 -7.20 -7.92
CA PRO A 78 -2.01 -5.83 -7.76
C PRO A 78 -3.09 -5.44 -8.77
N ASN A 79 -2.88 -5.76 -10.05
CA ASN A 79 -3.84 -5.52 -11.14
C ASN A 79 -5.09 -6.43 -11.13
N TYR A 80 -5.09 -7.52 -10.35
CA TYR A 80 -6.23 -8.44 -10.23
C TYR A 80 -6.70 -8.52 -8.76
N PRO A 81 -7.13 -7.39 -8.16
CA PRO A 81 -7.54 -7.38 -6.78
C PRO A 81 -8.86 -8.12 -6.63
N LEU A 82 -8.90 -9.03 -5.66
CA LEU A 82 -10.13 -9.63 -5.17
C LEU A 82 -10.80 -8.60 -4.23
N GLY A 83 -11.45 -7.59 -4.82
CA GLY A 83 -12.15 -6.48 -4.14
C GLY A 83 -11.66 -5.07 -4.51
N LYS A 84 -12.39 -4.04 -4.11
CA LYS A 84 -12.07 -2.60 -4.16
C LYS A 84 -11.82 -2.01 -2.75
N HIS A 85 -10.84 -2.56 -2.03
CA HIS A 85 -10.23 -1.94 -0.84
C HIS A 85 -11.19 -1.44 0.25
N GLY A 86 -11.91 -2.36 0.89
CA GLY A 86 -12.50 -2.15 2.21
C GLY A 86 -12.53 -3.44 3.04
N PRO A 87 -12.30 -3.41 4.37
CA PRO A 87 -12.36 -4.61 5.21
C PRO A 87 -13.77 -5.23 5.32
N LEU A 88 -14.80 -4.53 4.82
CA LEU A 88 -16.19 -4.95 4.80
C LEU A 88 -16.69 -5.36 3.39
N GLU A 89 -15.85 -5.25 2.35
CA GLU A 89 -16.27 -5.61 1.00
C GLU A 89 -16.20 -7.13 0.79
N GLN A 90 -17.36 -7.73 0.52
CA GLN A 90 -17.52 -9.17 0.48
C GLN A 90 -17.59 -9.67 -0.96
N ILE A 91 -16.45 -10.18 -1.45
CA ILE A 91 -16.34 -10.74 -2.80
C ILE A 91 -17.11 -12.06 -2.85
N THR A 92 -18.07 -12.18 -3.76
CA THR A 92 -18.87 -13.40 -3.99
C THR A 92 -18.05 -14.51 -4.63
N GLY A 93 -18.46 -15.77 -4.47
CA GLY A 93 -17.79 -16.92 -5.06
C GLY A 93 -17.60 -16.80 -6.58
N ASN A 94 -18.61 -16.28 -7.29
CA ASN A 94 -18.50 -16.01 -8.72
C ASN A 94 -17.46 -14.92 -9.04
N ALA A 95 -17.42 -13.83 -8.27
CA ALA A 95 -16.39 -12.81 -8.46
C ALA A 95 -14.98 -13.37 -8.19
N VAL A 96 -14.81 -14.30 -7.24
CA VAL A 96 -13.54 -15.01 -7.06
C VAL A 96 -13.19 -15.88 -8.28
N LEU A 97 -14.15 -16.66 -8.80
CA LEU A 97 -13.96 -17.49 -9.99
C LEU A 97 -13.58 -16.65 -11.23
N THR A 98 -14.36 -15.61 -11.53
CA THR A 98 -14.11 -14.70 -12.66
C THR A 98 -12.73 -14.05 -12.56
N ARG A 99 -12.38 -13.48 -11.40
CA ARG A 99 -11.07 -12.82 -11.21
C ARG A 99 -9.90 -13.80 -11.27
N LEU A 100 -10.06 -15.02 -10.76
CA LEU A 100 -9.02 -16.05 -10.84
C LEU A 100 -8.78 -16.47 -12.29
N ARG A 101 -9.86 -16.61 -13.08
CA ARG A 101 -9.79 -16.96 -14.50
C ARG A 101 -9.22 -15.84 -15.36
N GLU A 102 -9.67 -14.59 -15.18
CA GLU A 102 -9.09 -13.39 -15.81
C GLU A 102 -7.57 -13.38 -15.62
N MET A 103 -7.12 -13.40 -14.36
CA MET A 103 -5.69 -13.40 -14.04
C MET A 103 -4.93 -14.58 -14.65
N ALA A 104 -5.50 -15.79 -14.63
CA ALA A 104 -4.82 -16.96 -15.19
C ALA A 104 -4.70 -16.91 -16.71
N VAL A 105 -5.70 -16.38 -17.42
CA VAL A 105 -5.67 -16.19 -18.88
C VAL A 105 -4.74 -15.04 -19.28
N ASP A 106 -4.83 -13.89 -18.58
CA ASP A 106 -4.03 -12.70 -18.89
C ASP A 106 -2.53 -12.92 -18.61
N LEU A 107 -2.19 -13.79 -17.65
CA LEU A 107 -0.82 -14.26 -17.39
C LEU A 107 -0.43 -15.50 -18.22
N GLY A 108 -1.32 -16.05 -19.04
CA GLY A 108 -1.09 -17.23 -19.87
C GLY A 108 -0.93 -18.55 -19.10
N ILE A 109 -1.28 -18.60 -17.81
CA ILE A 109 -1.22 -19.79 -16.95
C ILE A 109 -2.18 -20.88 -17.45
N ASP A 110 -3.29 -20.48 -18.06
CA ASP A 110 -4.24 -21.36 -18.76
C ASP A 110 -3.56 -22.26 -19.81
N LYS A 111 -2.59 -21.72 -20.57
CA LYS A 111 -1.82 -22.45 -21.59
C LYS A 111 -0.85 -23.47 -21.01
N HIS A 112 -0.50 -23.34 -19.73
CA HIS A 112 0.34 -24.26 -18.97
C HIS A 112 -0.48 -25.17 -18.03
N THR A 113 -1.80 -25.26 -18.23
CA THR A 113 -2.72 -26.04 -17.38
C THR A 113 -3.32 -27.23 -18.14
N ASP A 114 -3.14 -28.44 -17.60
CA ASP A 114 -3.84 -29.66 -18.02
C ASP A 114 -5.18 -29.73 -17.26
N PHE A 115 -6.23 -29.20 -17.88
CA PHE A 115 -7.59 -29.29 -17.37
C PHE A 115 -8.19 -30.68 -17.60
N CYS A 116 -9.22 -31.03 -16.82
CA CYS A 116 -9.83 -32.35 -16.80
C CYS A 116 -8.85 -33.48 -16.41
N GLY A 117 -7.65 -33.17 -15.91
CA GLY A 117 -6.61 -34.13 -15.54
C GLY A 117 -6.65 -34.51 -14.07
N GLU A 118 -7.12 -35.71 -13.74
CA GLU A 118 -7.04 -36.27 -12.39
C GLU A 118 -5.71 -37.01 -12.20
N VAL A 119 -4.84 -36.54 -11.30
CA VAL A 119 -3.62 -37.28 -10.92
C VAL A 119 -4.03 -38.50 -10.09
N GLU A 120 -3.77 -39.70 -10.60
CA GLU A 120 -4.14 -40.95 -9.95
C GLU A 120 -3.02 -41.53 -9.09
N THR A 121 -1.80 -41.58 -9.63
CA THR A 121 -0.61 -42.11 -8.95
C THR A 121 0.62 -41.26 -9.27
N ILE A 122 1.59 -41.25 -8.34
CA ILE A 122 2.86 -40.53 -8.53
C ILE A 122 4.00 -41.47 -8.17
N ARG A 123 4.91 -41.70 -9.11
CA ARG A 123 5.99 -42.69 -8.97
C ARG A 123 7.33 -42.01 -9.07
N GLN A 124 8.25 -42.30 -8.15
CA GLN A 124 9.62 -41.83 -8.27
C GLN A 124 10.33 -42.57 -9.41
N GLN A 125 10.89 -41.84 -10.36
CA GLN A 125 11.62 -42.33 -11.52
C GLN A 125 13.05 -41.78 -11.49
N GLY A 126 13.91 -42.45 -10.73
CA GLY A 126 15.24 -41.95 -10.41
C GLY A 126 15.16 -40.72 -9.51
N ASP A 127 15.62 -39.59 -10.03
CA ASP A 127 15.61 -38.30 -9.35
C ASP A 127 14.27 -37.56 -9.48
N ASP A 128 13.48 -37.88 -10.51
CA ASP A 128 12.27 -37.12 -10.86
C ASP A 128 11.01 -37.91 -10.51
N TYR A 129 9.84 -37.28 -10.65
CA TYR A 129 8.54 -37.87 -10.35
C TYR A 129 7.74 -38.04 -11.64
N LEU A 130 7.29 -39.26 -11.92
CA LEU A 130 6.33 -39.56 -12.98
C LEU A 130 4.91 -39.48 -12.40
N LEU A 131 4.14 -38.48 -12.83
CA LEU A 131 2.73 -38.31 -12.51
C LEU A 131 1.88 -38.99 -13.59
N VAL A 132 1.02 -39.93 -13.17
CA VAL A 132 0.03 -40.57 -14.04
C VAL A 132 -1.28 -39.82 -13.90
N ILE A 133 -1.74 -39.23 -15.00
CA ILE A 133 -2.91 -38.37 -15.08
C ILE A 133 -3.96 -39.08 -15.92
N ARG A 134 -5.20 -39.18 -15.42
CA ARG A 134 -6.34 -39.69 -16.19
C ARG A 134 -7.29 -38.56 -16.52
N ASP A 135 -7.70 -38.49 -17.78
CA ASP A 135 -8.76 -37.56 -18.19
C ASP A 135 -10.09 -37.94 -17.54
N VAL A 136 -10.74 -37.01 -16.84
CA VAL A 136 -12.02 -37.28 -16.19
C VAL A 136 -13.15 -37.55 -17.18
N ASN A 137 -13.04 -37.08 -18.42
CA ASN A 137 -14.05 -37.25 -19.46
C ASN A 137 -13.72 -38.43 -20.38
N THR A 138 -12.55 -38.42 -21.04
CA THR A 138 -12.18 -39.43 -22.04
C THR A 138 -11.66 -40.74 -21.44
N LYS A 139 -11.24 -40.70 -20.16
CA LYS A 139 -10.52 -41.78 -19.46
C LYS A 139 -9.16 -42.13 -20.05
N GLU A 140 -8.65 -41.33 -20.98
CA GLU A 140 -7.30 -41.48 -21.53
C GLU A 140 -6.23 -41.15 -20.48
N GLU A 141 -5.09 -41.82 -20.58
CA GLU A 141 -3.97 -41.69 -19.64
C GLU A 141 -2.87 -40.82 -20.25
N ARG A 142 -2.43 -39.80 -19.51
CA ARG A 142 -1.34 -38.87 -19.84
C ARG A 142 -0.26 -38.96 -18.77
N HIS A 143 0.99 -38.74 -19.16
CA HIS A 143 2.15 -38.87 -18.28
C HIS A 143 2.92 -37.54 -18.24
N VAL A 144 3.28 -37.10 -17.03
CA VAL A 144 4.13 -35.91 -16.81
C VAL A 144 5.32 -36.30 -15.95
N LEU A 145 6.54 -36.03 -16.42
CA LEU A 145 7.76 -36.20 -15.63
C LEU A 145 8.16 -34.84 -15.05
N ALA A 146 8.26 -34.74 -13.73
CA ALA A 146 8.53 -33.49 -13.02
C ALA A 146 9.64 -33.61 -11.98
N LYS A 147 10.58 -32.66 -11.95
CA LYS A 147 11.70 -32.65 -10.98
C LYS A 147 11.27 -32.31 -9.56
N HIS A 148 10.15 -31.61 -9.44
CA HIS A 148 9.52 -31.15 -8.21
C HIS A 148 8.00 -31.23 -8.29
N ILE A 149 7.35 -31.42 -7.14
CA ILE A 149 5.88 -31.40 -7.03
C ILE A 149 5.45 -30.40 -5.95
N ILE A 150 4.44 -29.62 -6.31
CA ILE A 150 3.64 -28.74 -5.47
C ILE A 150 2.23 -29.34 -5.37
N VAL A 151 1.73 -29.61 -4.16
CA VAL A 151 0.38 -30.14 -3.96
C VAL A 151 -0.55 -29.06 -3.40
N CYS A 152 -1.51 -28.60 -4.21
CA CYS A 152 -2.51 -27.56 -3.91
C CYS A 152 -3.94 -28.13 -3.85
N HIS A 153 -4.08 -29.37 -3.35
CA HIS A 153 -5.30 -30.18 -3.47
C HIS A 153 -6.53 -29.65 -2.70
N GLY A 154 -6.31 -28.87 -1.63
CA GLY A 154 -7.35 -28.46 -0.70
C GLY A 154 -7.61 -29.49 0.41
N ILE A 155 -8.65 -29.24 1.22
CA ILE A 155 -9.00 -30.07 2.39
C ILE A 155 -10.46 -30.52 2.44
N LEU A 156 -11.34 -29.99 1.59
CA LEU A 156 -12.78 -30.25 1.64
C LEU A 156 -13.17 -31.35 0.64
N GLY A 157 -13.63 -32.48 1.16
CA GLY A 157 -14.27 -33.56 0.41
C GLY A 157 -15.78 -33.35 0.31
N ARG A 158 -16.53 -34.40 0.00
CA ARG A 158 -17.99 -34.31 -0.21
C ARG A 158 -18.71 -33.69 0.99
N GLN A 159 -19.80 -32.97 0.73
CA GLN A 159 -20.72 -32.54 1.78
C GLN A 159 -21.48 -33.74 2.37
N TYR A 160 -21.74 -33.71 3.69
CA TYR A 160 -22.56 -34.72 4.35
C TYR A 160 -24.03 -34.56 3.99
N ARG A 161 -24.73 -35.66 3.72
CA ARG A 161 -26.19 -35.69 3.55
C ARG A 161 -26.92 -35.44 4.89
N PRO A 162 -28.19 -35.02 4.89
CA PRO A 162 -29.00 -34.89 6.11
C PRO A 162 -29.08 -36.19 6.93
N GLU A 163 -29.25 -37.33 6.27
CA GLU A 163 -29.45 -38.63 6.89
C GLU A 163 -28.20 -39.10 7.63
N GLU A 164 -27.01 -38.84 7.08
CA GLU A 164 -25.71 -39.10 7.71
C GLU A 164 -25.50 -38.30 9.00
N ARG A 165 -26.24 -37.20 9.17
CA ARG A 165 -26.28 -36.40 10.40
C ARG A 165 -27.52 -36.64 11.24
N LYS A 166 -28.31 -37.67 10.91
CA LYS A 166 -29.57 -38.07 11.58
C LYS A 166 -30.67 -37.00 11.52
N LEU A 167 -30.69 -36.20 10.45
CA LEU A 167 -31.74 -35.24 10.14
C LEU A 167 -32.70 -35.87 9.12
N ALA A 168 -33.93 -36.15 9.54
CA ALA A 168 -34.96 -36.72 8.68
C ALA A 168 -35.80 -35.61 8.02
N VAL A 169 -35.69 -35.45 6.69
CA VAL A 169 -36.45 -34.45 5.93
C VAL A 169 -37.72 -35.10 5.37
N MET A 170 -38.88 -34.71 5.88
CA MET A 170 -40.18 -35.30 5.52
C MET A 170 -40.77 -34.65 4.27
N PRO A 171 -41.38 -35.43 3.35
CA PRO A 171 -42.07 -34.89 2.17
C PRO A 171 -43.19 -33.88 2.49
N SER A 172 -43.73 -33.90 3.72
CA SER A 172 -44.72 -32.94 4.20
C SER A 172 -44.20 -31.49 4.21
N PHE A 173 -42.91 -31.27 4.42
CA PHE A 173 -42.33 -29.91 4.40
C PHE A 173 -42.47 -29.26 3.02
N GLN A 174 -42.05 -29.95 1.96
CA GLN A 174 -42.17 -29.47 0.58
C GLN A 174 -43.62 -29.42 0.09
N LYS A 175 -44.48 -30.37 0.51
CA LYS A 175 -45.91 -30.34 0.20
C LYS A 175 -46.63 -29.11 0.78
N ASN A 176 -46.15 -28.59 1.90
CA ASN A 176 -46.65 -27.36 2.51
C ASN A 176 -45.98 -26.08 1.93
N GLY A 177 -45.25 -26.17 0.83
CA GLY A 177 -44.54 -25.05 0.20
C GLY A 177 -43.19 -24.69 0.85
N GLY A 178 -42.70 -25.51 1.78
CA GLY A 178 -41.41 -25.32 2.44
C GLY A 178 -40.22 -25.58 1.52
N ILE A 179 -39.22 -24.70 1.54
CA ILE A 179 -38.00 -24.83 0.72
C ILE A 179 -36.88 -25.45 1.55
N PHE A 180 -36.38 -26.63 1.16
CA PHE A 180 -35.16 -27.22 1.71
C PHE A 180 -34.02 -27.08 0.70
N THR A 181 -32.87 -26.54 1.12
CA THR A 181 -31.69 -26.34 0.25
C THR A 181 -30.37 -26.57 0.99
N MET A 182 -29.27 -26.72 0.25
CA MET A 182 -27.92 -26.85 0.78
C MET A 182 -27.22 -25.48 0.88
N GLY A 183 -26.36 -25.31 1.88
CA GLY A 183 -25.65 -24.03 2.10
C GLY A 183 -24.50 -23.74 1.12
N GLY A 184 -24.03 -24.74 0.36
CA GLY A 184 -23.04 -24.61 -0.72
C GLY A 184 -23.58 -25.20 -2.02
N ARG A 185 -22.72 -25.47 -3.02
CA ARG A 185 -23.10 -26.28 -4.20
C ARG A 185 -23.35 -27.74 -3.79
N TRP A 186 -24.27 -28.43 -4.44
CA TRP A 186 -24.54 -29.85 -4.18
C TRP A 186 -24.61 -30.64 -5.49
N GLU A 187 -23.83 -31.71 -5.61
CA GLU A 187 -23.74 -32.55 -6.81
C GLU A 187 -23.57 -31.70 -8.10
N GLY A 188 -22.72 -30.66 -8.02
CA GLY A 188 -22.44 -29.69 -9.07
C GLY A 188 -23.47 -28.55 -9.22
N LYS A 189 -24.69 -28.74 -8.71
CA LYS A 189 -25.77 -27.75 -8.78
C LYS A 189 -25.51 -26.58 -7.82
N ASP A 190 -25.82 -25.36 -8.30
CA ASP A 190 -25.91 -24.18 -7.44
C ASP A 190 -27.15 -24.26 -6.55
N CYS A 191 -26.96 -24.23 -5.23
CA CYS A 191 -28.06 -24.23 -4.25
C CYS A 191 -28.28 -22.85 -3.61
N ALA A 192 -27.61 -21.81 -4.12
CA ALA A 192 -27.93 -20.44 -3.77
C ALA A 192 -29.38 -20.12 -4.19
N VAL A 193 -30.16 -19.65 -3.23
CA VAL A 193 -31.59 -19.36 -3.37
C VAL A 193 -31.83 -17.87 -3.65
N SER A 194 -32.81 -17.54 -4.49
CA SER A 194 -32.98 -16.15 -4.94
C SER A 194 -33.50 -15.24 -3.81
N GLY A 195 -33.35 -13.92 -3.98
CA GLY A 195 -33.94 -12.98 -3.03
C GLY A 195 -35.47 -13.12 -2.91
N SER A 196 -36.14 -13.39 -4.04
CA SER A 196 -37.56 -13.75 -4.09
C SER A 196 -37.92 -15.04 -3.35
N ASP A 197 -36.99 -16.00 -3.24
CA ASP A 197 -37.22 -17.24 -2.47
C ASP A 197 -37.12 -17.01 -0.96
N ILE A 198 -36.44 -15.95 -0.51
CA ILE A 198 -36.15 -15.67 0.91
C ILE A 198 -37.10 -14.61 1.49
N ASN A 199 -37.45 -13.60 0.70
CA ASN A 199 -38.17 -12.42 1.18
C ASN A 199 -39.47 -12.78 1.93
N GLY A 200 -39.64 -12.24 3.14
CA GLY A 200 -40.79 -12.51 4.01
C GLY A 200 -40.84 -13.89 4.66
N LYS A 201 -39.83 -14.76 4.48
CA LYS A 201 -39.85 -16.14 5.01
C LYS A 201 -39.14 -16.28 6.36
N ASN A 202 -39.57 -17.29 7.11
CA ASN A 202 -38.88 -17.77 8.31
C ASN A 202 -37.83 -18.78 7.88
N VAL A 203 -36.55 -18.44 8.05
CA VAL A 203 -35.40 -19.23 7.55
C VAL A 203 -34.68 -19.87 8.73
N VAL A 204 -34.53 -21.19 8.70
CA VAL A 204 -33.70 -21.94 9.66
C VAL A 204 -32.42 -22.41 8.99
N VAL A 205 -31.27 -21.98 9.49
CA VAL A 205 -29.95 -22.39 9.02
C VAL A 205 -29.39 -23.45 9.96
N ILE A 206 -29.22 -24.68 9.49
CA ILE A 206 -28.73 -25.81 10.30
C ILE A 206 -27.22 -25.97 10.09
N GLY A 207 -26.42 -25.44 11.00
CA GLY A 207 -24.96 -25.56 10.98
C GLY A 207 -24.24 -24.38 11.65
N GLY A 208 -22.94 -24.54 11.90
CA GLY A 208 -22.08 -23.55 12.59
C GLY A 208 -20.71 -23.38 11.95
N GLY A 209 -20.60 -23.56 10.63
CA GLY A 209 -19.38 -23.32 9.85
C GLY A 209 -19.53 -22.15 8.88
N ALA A 210 -18.50 -21.94 8.06
CA ALA A 210 -18.40 -20.89 7.05
C ALA A 210 -19.69 -20.68 6.25
N PHE A 211 -20.15 -21.74 5.55
CA PHE A 211 -21.37 -21.72 4.75
C PHE A 211 -22.64 -21.40 5.56
N ALA A 212 -22.68 -21.72 6.86
CA ALA A 212 -23.83 -21.40 7.71
C ALA A 212 -23.87 -19.90 8.06
N CYS A 213 -22.72 -19.28 8.30
CA CYS A 213 -22.63 -17.84 8.51
C CYS A 213 -23.00 -17.07 7.22
N GLU A 214 -22.55 -17.57 6.06
CA GLU A 214 -22.90 -17.00 4.75
C GLU A 214 -24.39 -17.13 4.43
N ALA A 215 -24.97 -18.32 4.61
CA ALA A 215 -26.39 -18.57 4.42
C ALA A 215 -27.26 -17.71 5.35
N MET A 216 -26.85 -17.55 6.61
CA MET A 216 -27.48 -16.67 7.58
C MET A 216 -27.48 -15.21 7.07
N ARG A 217 -26.33 -14.66 6.67
CA ARG A 217 -26.24 -13.30 6.14
C ARG A 217 -27.05 -13.13 4.85
N ALA A 218 -26.99 -14.11 3.95
CA ALA A 218 -27.77 -14.10 2.72
C ALA A 218 -29.27 -14.05 3.03
N ALA A 219 -29.76 -14.82 4.00
CA ALA A 219 -31.15 -14.77 4.45
C ALA A 219 -31.52 -13.38 5.00
N VAL A 220 -30.70 -12.82 5.90
CA VAL A 220 -30.92 -11.49 6.50
C VAL A 220 -30.94 -10.37 5.46
N ASN A 221 -30.01 -10.40 4.48
CA ASN A 221 -29.88 -9.36 3.46
C ASN A 221 -30.96 -9.45 2.37
N ASN A 222 -31.54 -10.64 2.14
CA ASN A 222 -32.62 -10.85 1.18
C ASN A 222 -34.02 -10.77 1.82
N GLY A 223 -34.15 -10.10 2.97
CA GLY A 223 -35.46 -9.76 3.55
C GLY A 223 -36.20 -10.91 4.22
N ALA A 224 -35.51 -11.95 4.73
CA ALA A 224 -36.14 -12.95 5.58
C ALA A 224 -36.89 -12.29 6.76
N ALA A 225 -38.12 -12.73 7.03
CA ALA A 225 -38.92 -12.24 8.15
C ALA A 225 -38.33 -12.65 9.51
N SER A 226 -37.68 -13.81 9.57
CA SER A 226 -36.84 -14.20 10.69
C SER A 226 -35.74 -15.17 10.25
N VAL A 227 -34.59 -15.13 10.94
CA VAL A 227 -33.48 -16.05 10.70
C VAL A 227 -33.06 -16.72 12.00
N VAL A 228 -33.12 -18.05 12.04
CA VAL A 228 -32.72 -18.87 13.19
C VAL A 228 -31.54 -19.75 12.79
N MET A 229 -30.40 -19.61 13.47
CA MET A 229 -29.21 -20.42 13.24
C MET A 229 -29.09 -21.50 14.33
N VAL A 230 -28.99 -22.77 13.93
CA VAL A 230 -29.01 -23.94 14.82
C VAL A 230 -27.64 -24.64 14.81
N THR A 231 -27.00 -24.75 15.97
CA THR A 231 -25.68 -25.42 16.11
C THR A 231 -25.67 -26.54 17.16
N ARG A 232 -24.96 -27.63 16.87
CA ARG A 232 -24.94 -28.85 17.71
C ARG A 232 -24.01 -28.76 18.93
N GLU A 233 -22.97 -27.93 18.87
CA GLU A 233 -21.87 -27.90 19.84
C GLU A 233 -21.31 -26.48 20.02
N LYS A 234 -20.70 -26.23 21.19
CA LYS A 234 -19.94 -25.00 21.49
C LYS A 234 -18.51 -24.99 20.92
N SER A 235 -18.15 -25.93 20.05
CA SER A 235 -16.75 -26.23 19.69
C SER A 235 -16.13 -25.30 18.65
N LYS A 236 -16.90 -24.41 18.00
CA LYS A 236 -16.41 -23.48 16.98
C LYS A 236 -16.58 -22.03 17.40
N TRP A 237 -15.48 -21.29 17.38
CA TRP A 237 -15.49 -19.84 17.52
C TRP A 237 -16.14 -19.19 16.29
N ILE A 238 -16.93 -18.14 16.52
CA ILE A 238 -17.23 -17.12 15.52
C ILE A 238 -16.51 -15.86 16.00
N ILE A 239 -15.79 -15.19 15.11
CA ILE A 239 -14.98 -14.01 15.42
C ILE A 239 -15.29 -12.88 14.42
N PRO A 240 -15.14 -11.61 14.81
CA PRO A 240 -15.21 -10.52 13.86
C PRO A 240 -14.11 -10.60 12.80
N PHE A 241 -14.40 -10.09 11.61
CA PHE A 241 -13.47 -9.90 10.50
C PHE A 241 -12.45 -8.80 10.79
N SER A 242 -12.71 -7.93 11.78
CA SER A 242 -11.76 -7.00 12.40
C SER A 242 -10.64 -7.72 13.19
N ARG A 243 -10.01 -8.70 12.55
CA ARG A 243 -9.08 -9.68 13.12
C ARG A 243 -7.79 -9.06 13.63
N GLN A 244 -7.54 -7.76 13.43
CA GLN A 244 -6.33 -7.06 13.88
C GLN A 244 -6.01 -7.36 15.36
N PHE A 245 -6.98 -7.30 16.28
CA PHE A 245 -6.70 -7.61 17.68
C PHE A 245 -6.33 -9.09 17.92
N VAL A 246 -7.03 -10.04 17.27
CA VAL A 246 -6.75 -11.47 17.39
C VAL A 246 -5.40 -11.83 16.75
N SER A 247 -5.11 -11.29 15.56
CA SER A 247 -3.85 -11.45 14.85
C SER A 247 -2.67 -10.79 15.57
N SER A 248 -2.85 -9.62 16.19
CA SER A 248 -1.83 -8.99 17.04
C SER A 248 -1.60 -9.75 18.34
N ALA A 249 -2.67 -10.23 19.00
CA ALA A 249 -2.57 -11.07 20.19
C ALA A 249 -1.88 -12.42 19.89
N ILE A 250 -2.10 -12.99 18.71
CA ILE A 250 -1.36 -14.16 18.21
C ILE A 250 0.09 -13.78 17.90
N ALA A 251 0.35 -12.68 17.17
CA ALA A 251 1.68 -12.23 16.73
C ALA A 251 2.62 -11.80 17.87
N LEU A 252 2.10 -11.53 19.07
CA LEU A 252 2.86 -11.49 20.33
C LEU A 252 3.35 -12.89 20.75
N THR A 253 3.51 -13.83 19.80
CA THR A 253 3.80 -15.26 19.98
C THR A 253 4.98 -15.56 20.90
N PRO A 254 6.12 -14.84 20.83
CA PRO A 254 7.31 -15.19 21.63
C PRO A 254 7.19 -14.85 23.13
N LEU A 255 6.32 -13.91 23.51
CA LEU A 255 6.41 -13.22 24.80
C LEU A 255 5.58 -13.84 25.94
N PHE A 256 4.51 -14.58 25.63
CA PHE A 256 3.57 -15.11 26.63
C PHE A 256 3.18 -16.57 26.36
N PRO A 257 2.83 -17.37 27.38
CA PRO A 257 2.28 -18.72 27.17
C PRO A 257 1.00 -18.69 26.31
N TRP A 258 0.81 -19.68 25.42
CA TRP A 258 -0.38 -19.79 24.57
C TRP A 258 -1.69 -19.69 25.35
N ALA A 259 -1.74 -20.33 26.53
CA ALA A 259 -2.90 -20.29 27.40
C ALA A 259 -3.29 -18.88 27.84
N TRP A 260 -2.30 -18.02 28.13
CA TRP A 260 -2.53 -16.62 28.52
C TRP A 260 -3.06 -15.79 27.35
N LYS A 261 -2.47 -15.95 26.15
CA LYS A 261 -2.95 -15.26 24.93
C LYS A 261 -4.40 -15.62 24.62
N MET A 262 -4.72 -16.91 24.70
CA MET A 262 -6.06 -17.42 24.41
C MET A 262 -7.06 -17.01 25.49
N ALA A 263 -6.64 -16.87 26.76
CA ALA A 263 -7.48 -16.27 27.80
C ALA A 263 -7.79 -14.79 27.50
N VAL A 264 -6.82 -14.00 27.04
CA VAL A 264 -7.02 -12.59 26.65
C VAL A 264 -7.94 -12.47 25.42
N VAL A 265 -7.72 -13.27 24.38
CA VAL A 265 -8.58 -13.31 23.18
C VAL A 265 -10.00 -13.74 23.55
N LYS A 266 -10.15 -14.77 24.40
CA LYS A 266 -11.44 -15.24 24.93
C LYS A 266 -12.15 -14.15 25.72
N TRP A 267 -11.45 -13.48 26.64
CA TRP A 267 -11.99 -12.37 27.41
C TRP A 267 -12.45 -11.20 26.52
N TRP A 268 -11.62 -10.80 25.55
CA TRP A 268 -11.95 -9.69 24.63
C TRP A 268 -13.16 -10.02 23.75
N LEU A 269 -13.19 -11.20 23.12
CA LEU A 269 -14.36 -11.65 22.36
C LEU A 269 -15.61 -11.75 23.24
N THR A 270 -15.47 -12.23 24.48
CA THR A 270 -16.56 -12.29 25.45
C THR A 270 -17.12 -10.91 25.75
N LYS A 271 -16.27 -9.95 26.12
CA LYS A 271 -16.69 -8.60 26.54
C LYS A 271 -17.15 -7.69 25.39
N CYS A 272 -16.50 -7.77 24.23
CA CYS A 272 -16.76 -6.85 23.12
C CYS A 272 -17.80 -7.38 22.11
N TYR A 273 -18.04 -8.69 22.05
CA TYR A 273 -18.89 -9.29 21.02
C TYR A 273 -19.96 -10.25 21.57
N TYR A 274 -19.59 -11.26 22.37
CA TYR A 274 -20.58 -12.25 22.83
C TYR A 274 -21.54 -11.71 23.90
N GLU A 275 -21.06 -10.96 24.91
CA GLU A 275 -21.92 -10.37 25.95
C GLU A 275 -22.89 -9.32 25.38
N PRO A 276 -22.46 -8.31 24.58
CA PRO A 276 -23.37 -7.30 24.05
C PRO A 276 -24.46 -7.84 23.12
N CYS A 277 -24.26 -9.02 22.53
CA CYS A 277 -25.22 -9.66 21.62
C CYS A 277 -26.09 -10.75 22.30
N GLY A 278 -25.92 -10.99 23.61
CA GLY A 278 -26.62 -12.08 24.31
C GLY A 278 -26.21 -13.49 23.84
N LEU A 279 -24.99 -13.64 23.28
CA LEU A 279 -24.47 -14.86 22.66
C LEU A 279 -23.47 -15.63 23.55
N THR A 280 -23.45 -15.39 24.86
CA THR A 280 -22.48 -16.01 25.77
C THR A 280 -22.56 -17.55 25.81
N HIS A 281 -23.69 -18.15 25.42
CA HIS A 281 -23.85 -19.60 25.26
C HIS A 281 -22.99 -20.21 24.15
N LEU A 282 -22.55 -19.40 23.17
CA LEU A 282 -21.64 -19.79 22.09
C LEU A 282 -20.15 -19.74 22.46
N ILE A 283 -19.78 -19.16 23.61
CA ILE A 283 -18.38 -19.11 24.04
C ILE A 283 -17.88 -20.55 24.25
N PRO A 284 -16.80 -20.97 23.56
CA PRO A 284 -16.34 -22.35 23.67
C PRO A 284 -15.95 -22.74 25.09
N SER A 285 -16.47 -23.87 25.57
CA SER A 285 -16.28 -24.35 26.95
C SER A 285 -14.89 -24.91 27.23
N GLY A 286 -14.13 -25.24 26.20
CA GLY A 286 -12.82 -25.86 26.31
C GLY A 286 -11.68 -24.91 26.74
N GLY A 287 -10.57 -25.51 27.15
CA GLY A 287 -9.30 -24.85 27.38
C GLY A 287 -8.52 -24.59 26.08
N PRO A 288 -7.34 -23.95 26.14
CA PRO A 288 -6.56 -23.53 24.97
C PRO A 288 -6.11 -24.66 24.02
N LYS A 289 -6.24 -25.93 24.43
CA LYS A 289 -5.98 -27.13 23.63
C LYS A 289 -7.23 -27.67 22.90
N ASP A 290 -8.41 -27.43 23.46
CA ASP A 290 -9.71 -27.88 22.91
C ASP A 290 -10.26 -26.89 21.87
N MET A 291 -9.61 -25.74 21.71
CA MET A 291 -9.98 -24.71 20.75
C MET A 291 -9.56 -25.13 19.35
N ASN A 292 -10.41 -25.94 18.73
CA ASN A 292 -10.20 -26.50 17.41
C ASN A 292 -9.89 -25.36 16.39
N TYR A 293 -8.86 -25.56 15.56
CA TYR A 293 -8.01 -24.50 14.96
C TYR A 293 -8.67 -23.52 13.96
N THR A 294 -10.00 -23.56 13.77
CA THR A 294 -10.71 -22.80 12.73
C THR A 294 -11.87 -21.97 13.30
N GLY A 295 -11.56 -20.80 13.84
CA GLY A 295 -12.57 -19.77 14.11
C GLY A 295 -13.14 -19.22 12.80
N GLN A 296 -14.47 -19.13 12.70
CA GLN A 296 -15.17 -18.62 11.52
C GLN A 296 -15.22 -17.08 11.60
N SER A 297 -14.80 -16.37 10.56
CA SER A 297 -14.68 -14.90 10.58
C SER A 297 -15.89 -14.24 9.92
N HIS A 298 -16.73 -13.55 10.68
CA HIS A 298 -17.98 -12.96 10.17
C HIS A 298 -18.52 -11.81 11.06
N ASP A 299 -18.24 -10.55 10.71
CA ASP A 299 -18.70 -9.37 11.47
C ASP A 299 -20.23 -9.31 11.61
N GLY A 300 -20.94 -9.48 10.49
CA GLY A 300 -22.40 -9.35 10.44
C GLY A 300 -23.15 -10.33 11.35
N PHE A 301 -22.50 -11.40 11.85
CA PHE A 301 -23.16 -12.33 12.77
C PHE A 301 -23.45 -11.66 14.13
N PHE A 302 -22.49 -10.88 14.63
CA PHE A 302 -22.66 -10.14 15.88
C PHE A 302 -23.59 -8.94 15.68
N GLU A 303 -23.46 -8.22 14.57
CA GLU A 303 -24.35 -7.11 14.21
C GLU A 303 -25.81 -7.55 14.13
N PHE A 304 -26.13 -8.57 13.31
CA PHE A 304 -27.51 -9.03 13.16
C PHE A 304 -28.08 -9.69 14.43
N ALA A 305 -27.24 -10.30 15.28
CA ALA A 305 -27.68 -10.82 16.57
C ALA A 305 -28.02 -9.68 17.55
N ARG A 306 -27.16 -8.65 17.64
CA ARG A 306 -27.39 -7.44 18.45
C ARG A 306 -28.66 -6.71 18.01
N ASP A 307 -28.90 -6.63 16.71
CA ASP A 307 -30.07 -5.97 16.12
C ASP A 307 -31.33 -6.85 16.17
N GLY A 308 -31.27 -8.04 16.79
CA GLY A 308 -32.39 -8.98 16.91
C GLY A 308 -32.83 -9.66 15.60
N ARG A 309 -32.14 -9.41 14.49
CA ARG A 309 -32.44 -9.95 13.15
C ARG A 309 -32.09 -11.43 13.01
N VAL A 310 -31.22 -11.95 13.88
CA VAL A 310 -30.77 -13.36 13.91
C VAL A 310 -30.88 -13.91 15.32
N LYS A 311 -31.57 -15.05 15.46
CA LYS A 311 -31.61 -15.83 16.71
C LYS A 311 -30.68 -17.03 16.61
N HIS A 312 -29.81 -17.23 17.59
CA HIS A 312 -28.98 -18.44 17.69
C HIS A 312 -29.54 -19.44 18.70
N VAL A 313 -29.76 -20.69 18.26
CA VAL A 313 -30.25 -21.80 19.08
C VAL A 313 -29.21 -22.92 19.10
N LEU A 314 -28.90 -23.42 20.30
CA LEU A 314 -27.96 -24.52 20.47
C LEU A 314 -28.75 -25.82 20.66
N GLY A 315 -28.64 -26.74 19.71
CA GLY A 315 -29.40 -27.98 19.68
C GLY A 315 -29.11 -28.82 18.44
N THR A 316 -29.57 -30.07 18.44
CA THR A 316 -29.45 -30.97 17.29
C THR A 316 -30.81 -31.08 16.61
N ALA A 317 -30.91 -30.59 15.37
CA ALA A 317 -32.09 -30.83 14.53
C ALA A 317 -32.20 -32.33 14.20
N THR A 318 -33.39 -32.90 14.38
CA THR A 318 -33.68 -34.31 14.13
C THR A 318 -34.68 -34.50 12.98
N THR A 319 -35.59 -33.55 12.79
CA THR A 319 -36.68 -33.65 11.81
C THR A 319 -36.91 -32.31 11.14
N VAL A 320 -37.22 -32.34 9.85
CA VAL A 320 -37.83 -31.23 9.12
C VAL A 320 -39.14 -31.72 8.54
N ASP A 321 -40.27 -31.10 8.90
CA ASP A 321 -41.61 -31.50 8.45
C ASP A 321 -42.51 -30.30 8.19
N GLY A 322 -43.80 -30.53 7.96
CA GLY A 322 -44.80 -29.48 7.68
C GLY A 322 -44.95 -28.39 8.76
N CYS A 323 -44.36 -28.56 9.95
CA CYS A 323 -44.33 -27.56 11.03
C CYS A 323 -43.02 -26.76 11.10
N GLY A 324 -41.98 -27.15 10.34
CA GLY A 324 -40.66 -26.53 10.37
C GLY A 324 -39.56 -27.50 10.80
N VAL A 325 -38.69 -27.08 11.73
CA VAL A 325 -37.55 -27.88 12.21
C VAL A 325 -37.72 -28.26 13.67
N THR A 326 -37.68 -29.56 13.96
CA THR A 326 -37.72 -30.12 15.32
C THR A 326 -36.30 -30.40 15.82
N LEU A 327 -36.01 -29.96 17.03
CA LEU A 327 -34.77 -30.28 17.76
C LEU A 327 -34.95 -31.50 18.66
N LYS A 328 -33.84 -32.16 19.01
CA LYS A 328 -33.79 -33.37 19.85
C LYS A 328 -34.43 -33.21 21.23
N ASP A 329 -34.52 -31.99 21.75
CA ASP A 329 -35.17 -31.67 23.03
C ASP A 329 -36.70 -31.43 22.91
N GLY A 330 -37.26 -31.56 21.70
CA GLY A 330 -38.66 -31.29 21.41
C GLY A 330 -38.95 -29.86 20.97
N THR A 331 -37.97 -28.95 20.98
CA THR A 331 -38.16 -27.57 20.52
C THR A 331 -38.55 -27.54 19.04
N GLN A 332 -39.68 -26.90 18.73
CA GLN A 332 -40.12 -26.66 17.36
C GLN A 332 -39.72 -25.24 16.91
N LEU A 333 -39.14 -25.15 15.72
CA LEU A 333 -38.73 -23.91 15.06
C LEU A 333 -39.51 -23.76 13.75
N PRO A 334 -40.54 -22.89 13.70
CA PRO A 334 -41.31 -22.64 12.48
C PRO A 334 -40.39 -22.19 11.33
N ALA A 335 -40.48 -22.88 10.20
CA ALA A 335 -39.67 -22.62 9.03
C ALA A 335 -40.55 -22.61 7.77
N HIS A 336 -40.44 -21.57 6.96
CA HIS A 336 -40.84 -21.61 5.55
C HIS A 336 -39.67 -22.08 4.68
N MET A 337 -38.45 -22.05 5.23
CA MET A 337 -37.22 -22.39 4.53
C MET A 337 -36.18 -22.98 5.48
N VAL A 338 -35.47 -24.02 5.02
CA VAL A 338 -34.34 -24.63 5.73
C VAL A 338 -33.11 -24.64 4.82
N ILE A 339 -32.02 -24.05 5.30
CA ILE A 339 -30.71 -24.10 4.64
C ILE A 339 -29.80 -25.02 5.46
N TYR A 340 -29.48 -26.18 4.91
CA TYR A 340 -28.69 -27.20 5.59
C TYR A 340 -27.20 -27.07 5.30
N CYS A 341 -26.40 -26.94 6.36
CA CYS A 341 -24.96 -26.74 6.36
C CYS A 341 -24.27 -27.83 7.20
N GLY A 342 -24.52 -29.10 6.88
CA GLY A 342 -24.06 -30.29 7.63
C GLY A 342 -22.54 -30.50 7.74
N GLY A 343 -21.75 -29.66 7.07
CA GLY A 343 -20.31 -29.75 6.92
C GLY A 343 -19.89 -30.64 5.75
N CYS A 344 -18.58 -30.72 5.53
CA CYS A 344 -17.97 -31.62 4.55
C CYS A 344 -17.19 -32.71 5.28
N GLU A 345 -17.03 -33.87 4.65
CA GLU A 345 -15.89 -34.74 4.91
C GLU A 345 -14.62 -33.95 4.65
N TYR A 346 -13.57 -34.19 5.43
CA TYR A 346 -12.23 -33.84 4.98
C TYR A 346 -11.86 -34.79 3.85
N GLN A 347 -11.16 -34.31 2.82
CA GLN A 347 -10.63 -35.19 1.77
C GLN A 347 -9.77 -36.28 2.41
N GLY A 348 -10.22 -37.54 2.36
CA GLY A 348 -9.33 -38.66 2.63
C GLY A 348 -8.18 -38.61 1.62
N SER A 349 -6.94 -38.79 2.08
CA SER A 349 -5.73 -38.64 1.27
C SER A 349 -5.90 -39.29 -0.11
N PRO A 350 -5.88 -38.52 -1.22
CA PRO A 350 -5.82 -39.07 -2.58
C PRO A 350 -4.86 -40.24 -2.71
N PRO A 351 -5.15 -41.26 -3.54
CA PRO A 351 -4.30 -42.44 -3.69
C PRO A 351 -2.83 -42.08 -3.92
N PHE A 352 -2.55 -41.10 -4.80
CA PHE A 352 -1.20 -40.61 -5.07
C PHE A 352 -0.42 -40.09 -3.85
N LEU A 353 -1.09 -39.63 -2.79
CA LEU A 353 -0.41 -39.20 -1.57
C LEU A 353 0.19 -40.37 -0.80
N LYS A 354 -0.43 -41.56 -0.88
CA LYS A 354 0.14 -42.78 -0.30
C LYS A 354 1.43 -43.16 -1.01
N ASP A 355 1.47 -43.03 -2.34
CA ASP A 355 2.69 -43.23 -3.12
C ASP A 355 3.81 -42.27 -2.68
N LEU A 356 3.44 -41.03 -2.34
CA LEU A 356 4.31 -40.00 -1.80
C LEU A 356 4.64 -40.14 -0.30
N LYS A 357 4.06 -41.14 0.39
CA LYS A 357 4.15 -41.34 1.85
C LYS A 357 3.71 -40.11 2.67
N LEU A 358 2.66 -39.41 2.22
CA LEU A 358 2.04 -38.26 2.90
C LEU A 358 0.66 -38.64 3.46
N GLY A 359 0.43 -38.36 4.73
CA GLY A 359 -0.87 -38.42 5.40
C GLY A 359 -1.69 -37.14 5.19
N PHE A 360 -2.96 -37.15 5.59
CA PHE A 360 -3.80 -35.93 5.54
C PHE A 360 -3.29 -34.85 6.51
N GLU A 361 -2.77 -35.26 7.67
CA GLU A 361 -2.13 -34.37 8.65
C GLU A 361 -0.84 -33.72 8.13
N ASP A 362 -0.36 -34.12 6.95
CA ASP A 362 0.82 -33.56 6.27
C ASP A 362 0.45 -32.51 5.21
N LEU A 363 -0.84 -32.16 5.07
CA LEU A 363 -1.37 -31.48 3.89
C LEU A 363 -2.40 -30.40 4.20
N HIS A 364 -2.31 -29.78 5.39
CA HIS A 364 -3.29 -28.80 5.90
C HIS A 364 -3.68 -27.66 4.94
N SER A 365 -2.85 -27.37 3.93
CA SER A 365 -3.25 -26.73 2.65
C SER A 365 -2.25 -26.98 1.50
N PHE A 366 -1.02 -27.43 1.80
CA PHE A 366 0.12 -27.43 0.88
C PHE A 366 1.17 -28.49 1.30
N ALA A 367 1.81 -29.18 0.34
CA ALA A 367 3.05 -29.95 0.57
C ALA A 367 4.05 -29.85 -0.60
N PHE A 368 5.35 -30.04 -0.31
CA PHE A 368 6.47 -29.97 -1.26
C PHE A 368 7.31 -31.24 -1.29
N LEU A 369 7.78 -31.61 -2.49
CA LEU A 369 8.61 -32.79 -2.73
C LEU A 369 9.77 -32.52 -3.70
N GLY A 370 10.92 -33.15 -3.43
CA GLY A 370 12.13 -33.15 -4.26
C GLY A 370 13.05 -34.33 -3.91
N LYS A 371 14.02 -34.66 -4.80
CA LYS A 371 14.95 -35.83 -4.77
C LYS A 371 15.36 -36.45 -3.42
N SER A 372 15.51 -35.68 -2.32
CA SER A 372 15.91 -36.19 -1.00
C SER A 372 14.75 -36.69 -0.12
N GLY A 373 13.50 -36.54 -0.56
CA GLY A 373 12.31 -36.77 0.25
C GLY A 373 11.66 -35.47 0.76
N ARG A 374 10.53 -35.63 1.48
CA ARG A 374 9.62 -34.60 2.02
C ARG A 374 10.33 -33.31 2.50
N ILE A 375 10.03 -32.17 1.85
CA ILE A 375 10.51 -30.85 2.27
C ILE A 375 9.36 -30.07 2.92
N GLY A 376 9.02 -30.48 4.14
CA GLY A 376 8.14 -29.74 5.04
C GLY A 376 6.66 -29.71 4.66
N THR A 377 5.83 -29.51 5.68
CA THR A 377 4.38 -29.31 5.55
C THR A 377 3.92 -28.13 6.39
N ALA A 378 2.80 -27.51 6.01
CA ALA A 378 2.19 -26.44 6.81
C ALA A 378 1.68 -26.91 8.19
N SER A 379 1.71 -28.22 8.46
CA SER A 379 1.21 -28.87 9.66
C SER A 379 2.29 -29.61 10.47
N ASP A 380 3.53 -29.68 10.00
CA ASP A 380 4.65 -30.03 10.87
C ASP A 380 4.63 -29.06 12.07
N GLY A 381 4.93 -29.56 13.27
CA GLY A 381 4.85 -28.76 14.51
C GLY A 381 5.74 -27.51 14.53
N LEU A 382 6.63 -27.35 13.54
CA LEU A 382 7.41 -26.14 13.25
C LEU A 382 6.58 -25.00 12.67
N PHE A 383 5.67 -25.30 11.74
CA PHE A 383 5.11 -24.31 10.81
C PHE A 383 3.64 -23.96 11.10
N SER A 384 2.94 -24.83 11.82
CA SER A 384 1.56 -24.62 12.30
C SER A 384 1.37 -23.40 13.22
N TYR A 385 2.45 -22.77 13.70
CA TYR A 385 2.43 -21.60 14.59
C TYR A 385 2.69 -20.24 13.89
N VAL A 386 2.90 -20.22 12.57
CA VAL A 386 3.08 -18.98 11.80
C VAL A 386 1.88 -18.79 10.87
N PRO A 387 1.17 -17.64 10.88
CA PRO A 387 0.09 -17.34 9.93
C PRO A 387 0.66 -16.99 8.54
N ALA A 388 1.34 -17.95 7.92
CA ALA A 388 1.92 -17.84 6.58
C ALA A 388 0.85 -18.11 5.52
N GLY A 389 0.34 -17.06 4.87
CA GLY A 389 -0.52 -17.18 3.70
C GLY A 389 0.20 -17.81 2.49
N PRO A 390 -0.52 -18.16 1.40
CA PRO A 390 0.01 -18.95 0.28
C PRO A 390 1.33 -18.44 -0.29
N ASN A 391 1.46 -17.12 -0.50
CA ASN A 391 2.68 -16.48 -0.98
C ASN A 391 3.91 -16.83 -0.12
N LYS A 392 3.77 -16.90 1.21
CA LYS A 392 4.89 -17.22 2.12
C LYS A 392 5.27 -18.70 2.13
N GLN A 393 4.32 -19.59 1.92
CA GLN A 393 4.59 -21.00 1.74
C GLN A 393 5.37 -21.22 0.42
N ILE A 394 4.98 -20.53 -0.65
CA ILE A 394 5.67 -20.62 -1.95
C ILE A 394 7.05 -19.94 -1.91
N ASP A 395 7.22 -18.82 -1.19
CA ASP A 395 8.54 -18.19 -0.96
C ASP A 395 9.53 -19.17 -0.31
N MET A 396 9.09 -20.00 0.65
CA MET A 396 9.92 -21.02 1.29
C MET A 396 10.35 -22.12 0.31
N PHE A 397 9.47 -22.57 -0.58
CA PHE A 397 9.81 -23.53 -1.62
C PHE A 397 10.80 -22.95 -2.64
N LEU A 398 10.59 -21.71 -3.09
CA LEU A 398 11.54 -21.04 -3.98
C LEU A 398 12.92 -20.94 -3.33
N HIS A 399 12.99 -20.69 -2.02
CA HIS A 399 14.26 -20.69 -1.30
C HIS A 399 14.91 -22.09 -1.22
N ALA A 400 14.13 -23.14 -0.95
CA ALA A 400 14.62 -24.53 -0.97
C ALA A 400 15.08 -24.97 -2.38
N TYR A 401 14.38 -24.53 -3.43
CA TYR A 401 14.74 -24.73 -4.83
C TYR A 401 16.04 -23.99 -5.19
N ASP A 402 16.19 -22.73 -4.77
CA ASP A 402 17.42 -21.94 -4.97
C ASP A 402 18.63 -22.61 -4.26
N LEU A 403 18.50 -22.95 -2.97
CA LEU A 403 19.56 -23.66 -2.21
C LEU A 403 19.95 -25.00 -2.85
N ARG A 404 18.96 -25.73 -3.38
CA ARG A 404 19.19 -26.98 -4.11
C ARG A 404 19.99 -26.74 -5.39
N LYS A 405 19.62 -25.73 -6.19
CA LYS A 405 20.29 -25.38 -7.45
C LYS A 405 21.75 -24.96 -7.20
N GLU A 406 22.03 -24.38 -6.05
CA GLU A 406 23.38 -24.05 -5.58
C GLU A 406 24.15 -25.24 -4.97
N GLY A 407 23.55 -26.44 -4.86
CA GLY A 407 24.16 -27.62 -4.25
C GLY A 407 24.20 -27.60 -2.71
N ARG A 408 23.56 -26.61 -2.07
CA ARG A 408 23.64 -26.28 -0.64
C ARG A 408 22.51 -26.90 0.20
N LEU A 409 21.96 -28.03 -0.25
CA LEU A 409 20.82 -28.69 0.39
C LEU A 409 21.10 -29.10 1.86
N GLN A 410 22.37 -29.39 2.18
CA GLN A 410 22.82 -29.68 3.55
C GLN A 410 22.56 -28.54 4.54
N GLU A 411 22.49 -27.28 4.09
CA GLU A 411 22.20 -26.14 4.97
C GLU A 411 20.72 -26.12 5.38
N LEU A 412 19.82 -26.42 4.45
CA LEU A 412 18.38 -26.60 4.73
C LEU A 412 18.17 -27.80 5.66
N GLN A 413 18.87 -28.90 5.40
CA GLN A 413 18.79 -30.11 6.22
C GLN A 413 19.35 -29.87 7.63
N ALA A 414 20.49 -29.19 7.78
CA ALA A 414 21.04 -28.82 9.07
C ALA A 414 20.12 -27.89 9.87
N ALA A 415 19.43 -26.95 9.22
CA ALA A 415 18.44 -26.08 9.85
C ALA A 415 17.20 -26.86 10.35
N LEU A 416 16.80 -27.92 9.63
CA LEU A 416 15.74 -28.84 10.04
C LEU A 416 16.21 -29.79 11.17
N GLU A 417 17.44 -30.31 11.10
CA GLU A 417 18.02 -31.25 12.09
C GLU A 417 18.39 -30.57 13.42
N HIS A 418 18.81 -29.30 13.40
CA HIS A 418 19.07 -28.52 14.63
C HIS A 418 17.78 -28.06 15.33
N THR A 419 16.62 -28.41 14.78
CA THR A 419 15.34 -28.30 15.49
C THR A 419 15.10 -29.58 16.30
N PRO A 420 15.14 -29.52 17.65
CA PRO A 420 14.89 -30.71 18.46
C PRO A 420 13.40 -31.10 18.39
N ILE A 421 13.10 -32.13 17.60
CA ILE A 421 11.84 -32.88 17.65
C ILE A 421 12.14 -34.22 18.35
N PRO A 422 11.86 -34.35 19.66
CA PRO A 422 11.89 -35.66 20.31
C PRO A 422 10.78 -36.53 19.73
N HIS A 423 11.08 -37.79 19.42
CA HIS A 423 10.25 -38.60 18.54
C HIS A 423 8.95 -39.16 19.19
N ASP A 424 8.77 -38.96 20.50
CA ASP A 424 7.85 -39.77 21.32
C ASP A 424 6.86 -38.98 22.22
N ASP A 425 6.68 -37.66 22.04
CA ASP A 425 5.69 -36.91 22.83
C ASP A 425 5.03 -35.74 22.05
N VAL A 426 3.96 -36.07 21.33
CA VAL A 426 3.28 -35.17 20.39
C VAL A 426 2.51 -34.06 21.13
N ILE A 427 2.57 -32.82 20.63
CA ILE A 427 1.80 -31.64 21.11
C ILE A 427 2.20 -31.08 22.51
N ALA A 428 3.43 -31.30 22.98
CA ALA A 428 3.89 -30.75 24.26
C ALA A 428 5.33 -30.17 24.29
N LYS A 429 5.62 -29.11 23.49
CA LYS A 429 6.56 -27.98 23.77
C LYS A 429 6.92 -27.14 22.51
N GLY A 430 5.97 -26.40 21.93
CA GLY A 430 6.22 -25.44 20.83
C GLY A 430 7.00 -24.16 21.21
N HIS A 431 7.97 -24.25 22.12
CA HIS A 431 8.54 -23.08 22.83
C HIS A 431 9.93 -22.63 22.38
N ARG A 432 10.65 -23.38 21.51
CA ARG A 432 12.04 -23.05 21.14
C ARG A 432 12.26 -22.72 19.66
N THR A 433 11.49 -23.29 18.74
CA THR A 433 11.83 -23.23 17.29
C THR A 433 11.45 -21.93 16.58
N VAL A 434 10.47 -21.17 17.10
CA VAL A 434 9.96 -19.91 16.49
C VAL A 434 11.05 -18.85 16.28
N TRP A 435 12.18 -18.97 16.98
CA TRP A 435 13.30 -18.02 16.91
C TRP A 435 14.16 -18.13 15.65
N TYR A 436 14.23 -19.30 14.99
CA TYR A 436 15.18 -19.51 13.89
C TYR A 436 14.63 -19.07 12.52
N THR A 437 13.40 -19.45 12.20
CA THR A 437 12.74 -19.16 10.92
C THR A 437 12.34 -17.69 10.73
N TRP A 438 12.47 -16.84 11.75
CA TRP A 438 12.16 -15.41 11.65
C TRP A 438 13.38 -14.52 11.33
N PHE A 439 14.59 -15.10 11.27
CA PHE A 439 15.84 -14.33 11.14
C PHE A 439 16.66 -14.58 9.86
N GLU A 440 16.51 -15.73 9.18
CA GLU A 440 17.25 -16.01 7.95
C GLU A 440 16.33 -16.34 6.76
N THR A 441 16.01 -15.32 5.97
CA THR A 441 15.69 -15.50 4.54
C THR A 441 15.84 -14.19 3.75
N PHE A 442 16.63 -14.27 2.67
CA PHE A 442 16.82 -13.35 1.53
C PHE A 442 18.10 -12.49 1.41
N LYS A 443 18.67 -12.56 0.20
CA LYS A 443 19.79 -11.79 -0.35
C LYS A 443 19.26 -10.63 -1.25
N PRO A 444 20.12 -9.70 -1.72
CA PRO A 444 19.74 -8.29 -1.82
C PRO A 444 19.03 -7.91 -3.13
N ASN A 445 17.98 -7.08 -3.01
CA ASN A 445 17.66 -5.91 -3.88
C ASN A 445 16.32 -5.26 -3.46
N SER A 446 16.21 -4.88 -2.19
CA SER A 446 15.18 -3.93 -1.73
C SER A 446 15.68 -3.18 -0.50
N ASN A 447 15.21 -1.95 -0.29
CA ASN A 447 15.69 -1.03 0.77
C ASN A 447 15.35 -1.45 2.21
N LEU A 448 14.91 -2.70 2.43
CA LEU A 448 14.78 -3.32 3.75
C LEU A 448 16.11 -3.89 4.28
N SER A 449 17.15 -4.04 3.44
CA SER A 449 18.42 -4.71 3.79
C SER A 449 19.17 -4.10 4.97
N CYS A 450 19.19 -2.77 5.11
CA CYS A 450 19.96 -2.07 6.14
C CYS A 450 19.49 -2.40 7.58
N LEU A 451 18.17 -2.50 7.79
CA LEU A 451 17.58 -2.87 9.08
C LEU A 451 17.93 -4.31 9.48
N PHE A 452 17.93 -5.25 8.54
CA PHE A 452 18.29 -6.65 8.82
C PHE A 452 19.78 -6.82 9.12
N GLU A 453 20.66 -6.06 8.46
CA GLU A 453 22.09 -6.07 8.76
C GLU A 453 22.37 -5.53 10.17
N LEU A 454 21.71 -4.43 10.56
CA LEU A 454 21.75 -3.88 11.92
C LEU A 454 21.20 -4.87 12.96
N ARG A 455 20.08 -5.54 12.66
CA ARG A 455 19.44 -6.53 13.55
C ARG A 455 20.35 -7.73 13.81
N ASN A 456 21.02 -8.26 12.77
CA ASN A 456 21.97 -9.36 12.90
C ASN A 456 23.29 -8.95 13.56
N LYS A 457 23.78 -7.72 13.33
CA LYS A 457 24.94 -7.16 14.05
C LYS A 457 24.63 -6.94 15.53
N ALA A 458 23.45 -6.42 15.86
CA ALA A 458 23.00 -6.24 17.25
C ALA A 458 22.82 -7.57 17.99
N TYR A 459 22.15 -8.56 17.37
CA TYR A 459 21.99 -9.89 17.95
C TYR A 459 23.34 -10.56 18.24
N LYS A 460 24.26 -10.57 17.25
CA LYS A 460 25.61 -11.12 17.43
C LYS A 460 26.37 -10.43 18.58
N LYS A 461 26.25 -9.10 18.71
CA LYS A 461 26.90 -8.30 19.76
C LYS A 461 26.29 -8.49 21.16
N VAL A 462 24.99 -8.78 21.27
CA VAL A 462 24.31 -9.14 22.53
C VAL A 462 24.64 -10.57 22.96
N MET A 463 24.70 -11.51 22.01
CA MET A 463 25.04 -12.90 22.30
C MET A 463 26.53 -13.09 22.64
N SER A 464 27.42 -12.30 22.02
CA SER A 464 28.86 -12.25 22.36
C SER A 464 29.18 -11.45 23.62
N ALA A 465 28.23 -10.70 24.18
CA ALA A 465 28.45 -10.02 25.45
C ALA A 465 28.49 -11.04 26.60
N GLY A 466 29.41 -10.82 27.56
CA GLY A 466 29.58 -11.63 28.79
C GLY A 466 28.44 -11.51 29.81
N LEU A 467 27.22 -11.23 29.34
CA LEU A 467 26.02 -11.14 30.17
C LEU A 467 25.51 -12.54 30.55
N SER A 468 24.92 -12.65 31.74
CA SER A 468 24.20 -13.85 32.16
C SER A 468 22.96 -14.11 31.29
N ASP A 469 22.46 -15.35 31.27
CA ASP A 469 21.24 -15.71 30.53
C ASP A 469 20.04 -14.82 30.88
N TRP A 470 19.92 -14.38 32.13
CA TRP A 470 18.89 -13.44 32.55
C TRP A 470 19.14 -12.01 32.05
N GLY A 471 20.39 -11.55 32.04
CA GLY A 471 20.76 -10.25 31.45
C GLY A 471 20.54 -10.20 29.93
N LYS A 472 20.89 -11.29 29.22
CA LYS A 472 20.62 -11.48 27.79
C LYS A 472 19.12 -11.48 27.50
N ARG A 473 18.33 -12.21 28.31
CA ARG A 473 16.86 -12.21 28.21
C ARG A 473 16.26 -10.84 28.51
N TRP A 474 16.71 -10.13 29.54
CA TRP A 474 16.15 -8.81 29.88
C TRP A 474 16.48 -7.74 28.82
N LEU A 475 17.70 -7.76 28.26
CA LEU A 475 18.09 -6.86 27.18
C LEU A 475 17.34 -7.19 25.87
N ALA A 476 17.16 -8.47 25.56
CA ALA A 476 16.31 -8.91 24.45
C ALA A 476 14.83 -8.52 24.67
N ILE A 477 14.30 -8.67 25.89
CA ILE A 477 12.95 -8.22 26.25
C ILE A 477 12.83 -6.69 26.11
N LYS A 478 13.85 -5.91 26.47
CA LYS A 478 13.86 -4.45 26.22
C LYS A 478 13.82 -4.11 24.74
N LEU A 479 14.55 -4.84 23.90
CA LEU A 479 14.54 -4.68 22.45
C LEU A 479 13.20 -5.10 21.82
N ILE A 480 12.60 -6.21 22.28
CA ILE A 480 11.38 -6.80 21.69
C ILE A 480 10.09 -6.15 22.22
N CYS A 481 10.00 -5.84 23.52
CA CYS A 481 8.89 -5.04 24.07
C CYS A 481 9.01 -3.57 23.67
N GLY A 482 10.21 -3.12 23.29
CA GLY A 482 10.38 -2.03 22.33
C GLY A 482 9.64 -2.37 21.04
N GLU A 483 10.25 -3.16 20.16
CA GLU A 483 9.82 -3.37 18.75
C GLU A 483 8.39 -3.86 18.48
N LEU A 484 7.65 -4.47 19.42
CA LEU A 484 6.26 -4.90 19.18
C LEU A 484 5.20 -3.91 19.69
N PHE A 485 5.46 -3.21 20.80
CA PHE A 485 4.71 -1.99 21.09
C PHE A 485 5.01 -0.97 19.99
N LEU A 486 6.29 -0.82 19.66
CA LEU A 486 6.77 -0.13 18.48
C LEU A 486 6.44 -0.85 17.16
N TRP A 487 5.71 -1.97 17.02
CA TRP A 487 5.31 -2.39 15.66
C TRP A 487 4.03 -1.67 15.25
N ASN A 488 2.98 -1.76 16.07
CA ASN A 488 1.80 -0.91 15.88
C ASN A 488 2.15 0.56 16.14
N MET A 489 2.98 0.82 17.15
CA MET A 489 3.51 2.14 17.38
C MET A 489 4.64 2.53 16.42
N LEU A 490 5.12 1.77 15.40
CA LEU A 490 5.96 2.24 14.24
C LEU A 490 5.23 2.13 12.88
N CYS A 491 4.10 1.43 12.78
CA CYS A 491 3.09 1.83 11.80
C CYS A 491 2.65 3.27 12.12
N ILE A 492 2.53 3.59 13.41
CA ILE A 492 2.32 4.94 13.92
C ILE A 492 3.64 5.74 13.95
N LEU A 493 4.74 5.35 14.62
CA LEU A 493 6.07 6.01 14.76
C LEU A 493 7.09 5.76 13.63
N GLY A 494 6.84 5.00 12.59
CA GLY A 494 7.69 4.99 11.38
C GLY A 494 7.17 6.07 10.45
N THR A 495 5.84 6.08 10.33
CA THR A 495 5.04 7.26 9.97
C THR A 495 5.40 8.44 10.89
N MET A 496 5.48 8.29 12.23
CA MET A 496 5.87 9.32 13.20
C MET A 496 7.35 9.34 13.60
N GLU A 497 8.27 8.77 12.83
CA GLU A 497 9.72 9.07 12.89
C GLU A 497 10.08 9.91 11.68
N LYS A 498 9.40 9.65 10.55
CA LYS A 498 9.19 10.66 9.52
C LYS A 498 8.45 11.87 10.13
N PHE A 499 7.31 11.71 10.84
CA PHE A 499 6.66 12.85 11.51
C PHE A 499 7.34 13.36 12.79
N HIS A 500 8.07 12.60 13.62
CA HIS A 500 8.82 13.18 14.76
C HIS A 500 9.96 14.09 14.30
N LYS A 501 10.43 13.95 13.07
CA LYS A 501 11.38 14.89 12.42
C LYS A 501 10.68 16.08 11.75
N CYS A 502 9.36 16.16 11.85
CA CYS A 502 8.54 17.32 11.49
C CYS A 502 7.84 17.83 12.76
N GLU A 503 7.32 19.06 12.74
CA GLU A 503 6.80 19.72 13.95
C GLU A 503 5.40 19.25 14.39
N THR A 504 4.94 18.11 13.88
CA THR A 504 3.58 17.60 14.12
C THR A 504 3.43 16.83 15.43
N HIS A 505 4.49 16.66 16.22
CA HIS A 505 4.43 15.99 17.53
C HIS A 505 4.99 16.88 18.63
N GLY A 506 4.06 17.51 19.35
CA GLY A 506 4.30 18.44 20.45
C GLY A 506 2.99 18.74 21.18
N PRO A 507 2.93 19.80 22.01
CA PRO A 507 1.66 20.26 22.57
C PRO A 507 0.66 20.62 21.46
N LYS A 508 -0.64 20.54 21.74
CA LYS A 508 -1.71 20.80 20.76
C LYS A 508 -1.67 22.25 20.27
N LEU A 509 -1.02 22.47 19.13
CA LEU A 509 -1.02 23.75 18.40
C LEU A 509 -2.34 24.01 17.67
N ARG A 510 -2.68 25.28 17.51
CA ARG A 510 -3.69 25.85 16.61
C ARG A 510 -3.00 26.26 15.31
N ILE A 511 -3.41 25.69 14.19
CA ILE A 511 -2.69 25.76 12.92
C ILE A 511 -3.59 26.31 11.81
N ALA A 512 -3.14 27.38 11.17
CA ALA A 512 -3.76 27.93 9.97
C ALA A 512 -3.16 27.24 8.74
N LEU A 513 -3.88 26.30 8.12
CA LEU A 513 -3.40 25.59 6.94
C LEU A 513 -3.79 26.31 5.66
N LEU A 514 -2.80 26.62 4.82
CA LEU A 514 -3.01 27.06 3.44
C LEU A 514 -3.45 25.89 2.56
N LEU A 515 -4.75 25.86 2.22
CA LEU A 515 -5.38 24.85 1.36
C LEU A 515 -5.59 25.43 -0.04
N SER A 516 -5.22 24.66 -1.07
CA SER A 516 -5.06 25.19 -2.44
C SER A 516 -5.73 24.34 -3.53
N GLY A 517 -6.67 23.46 -3.17
CA GLY A 517 -7.29 22.48 -4.07
C GLY A 517 -6.35 21.37 -4.57
N GLY A 518 -5.06 21.44 -4.27
CA GLY A 518 -4.04 20.46 -4.63
C GLY A 518 -3.93 19.30 -3.64
N VAL A 519 -3.53 18.12 -4.12
CA VAL A 519 -3.40 16.90 -3.29
C VAL A 519 -2.46 17.11 -2.10
N ASP A 520 -1.42 17.91 -2.30
CA ASP A 520 -0.35 18.10 -1.32
C ASP A 520 -0.85 18.86 -0.08
N SER A 521 -1.61 19.95 -0.28
CA SER A 521 -2.23 20.68 0.83
C SER A 521 -3.41 19.91 1.45
N SER A 522 -4.16 19.13 0.67
CA SER A 522 -5.20 18.21 1.19
C SER A 522 -4.63 17.10 2.06
N LEU A 523 -3.49 16.50 1.70
CA LEU A 523 -2.84 15.51 2.54
C LEU A 523 -2.24 16.17 3.78
N ALA A 524 -1.58 17.34 3.64
CA ALA A 524 -1.06 18.08 4.78
C ALA A 524 -2.14 18.37 5.85
N LEU A 525 -3.39 18.64 5.45
CA LEU A 525 -4.54 18.73 6.38
C LEU A 525 -4.73 17.46 7.20
N ARG A 526 -4.84 16.31 6.51
CA ARG A 526 -5.08 15.02 7.16
C ARG A 526 -3.97 14.64 8.13
N LEU A 527 -2.73 14.96 7.79
CA LEU A 527 -1.56 14.65 8.61
C LEU A 527 -1.56 15.49 9.90
N LEU A 528 -1.92 16.77 9.82
CA LEU A 528 -2.05 17.64 11.00
C LEU A 528 -3.24 17.24 11.90
N GLN A 529 -4.36 16.81 11.31
CA GLN A 529 -5.48 16.24 12.07
C GLN A 529 -5.09 14.94 12.77
N ALA A 530 -4.43 14.01 12.07
CA ALA A 530 -3.99 12.73 12.62
C ALA A 530 -2.93 12.90 13.74
N ALA A 531 -2.16 13.98 13.68
CA ALA A 531 -1.26 14.44 14.72
C ALA A 531 -1.96 15.06 15.96
N GLY A 532 -3.27 15.33 15.89
CA GLY A 532 -4.07 15.84 17.00
C GLY A 532 -4.10 17.38 17.14
N HIS A 533 -3.59 18.11 16.15
CA HIS A 533 -3.64 19.58 16.14
C HIS A 533 -5.06 20.13 15.94
N ASP A 534 -5.27 21.36 16.42
CA ASP A 534 -6.46 22.15 16.05
C ASP A 534 -6.16 22.85 14.72
N VAL A 535 -6.90 22.56 13.66
CA VAL A 535 -6.57 23.03 12.30
C VAL A 535 -7.76 23.77 11.69
N THR A 536 -7.53 25.00 11.24
CA THR A 536 -8.45 25.77 10.39
C THR A 536 -7.84 25.87 9.00
N ALA A 537 -8.61 25.58 7.96
CA ALA A 537 -8.15 25.68 6.59
C ALA A 537 -8.45 27.07 6.02
N PHE A 538 -7.50 27.61 5.26
CA PHE A 538 -7.58 28.92 4.61
C PHE A 538 -7.27 28.80 3.11
N TYR A 539 -8.20 29.23 2.28
CA TYR A 539 -8.00 29.41 0.84
C TYR A 539 -7.62 30.87 0.56
N LEU A 540 -6.49 31.10 -0.12
CA LEU A 540 -6.03 32.45 -0.46
C LEU A 540 -6.53 32.85 -1.84
N GLN A 541 -7.49 33.75 -1.91
CA GLN A 541 -7.99 34.30 -3.15
C GLN A 541 -7.05 35.42 -3.62
N ILE A 542 -6.20 35.11 -4.60
CA ILE A 542 -5.18 36.01 -5.18
C ILE A 542 -5.41 36.31 -6.67
N TRP A 543 -6.62 36.00 -7.17
CA TRP A 543 -6.99 36.15 -8.58
C TRP A 543 -7.56 37.54 -8.87
N PHE A 544 -7.29 38.05 -10.08
CA PHE A 544 -7.76 39.35 -10.56
C PHE A 544 -9.07 39.21 -11.32
N GLN A 545 -10.16 39.79 -10.79
CA GLN A 545 -11.48 39.74 -11.41
C GLN A 545 -11.90 41.05 -12.12
N GLU A 546 -11.39 42.22 -11.69
CA GLU A 546 -12.09 43.49 -11.99
C GLU A 546 -11.53 44.34 -13.14
N ASP A 547 -10.23 44.29 -13.47
CA ASP A 547 -9.64 45.11 -14.56
C ASP A 547 -9.19 44.33 -15.81
N PHE A 548 -9.04 43.00 -15.72
CA PHE A 548 -8.73 42.20 -16.89
C PHE A 548 -10.01 41.89 -17.65
N ARG A 549 -9.99 42.11 -18.97
CA ARG A 549 -10.90 41.43 -19.91
C ARG A 549 -10.56 39.94 -19.93
N ASN A 550 -10.95 39.29 -18.86
CA ASN A 550 -10.94 37.86 -18.66
C ASN A 550 -11.94 37.26 -19.66
N TYR A 551 -11.45 36.89 -20.85
CA TYR A 551 -12.19 36.16 -21.88
C TYR A 551 -12.46 34.71 -21.43
N TRP A 552 -13.17 34.53 -20.31
CA TRP A 552 -13.46 33.24 -19.70
C TRP A 552 -14.95 33.05 -19.46
N ASP A 553 -15.50 31.97 -20.00
CA ASP A 553 -16.85 31.49 -19.67
C ASP A 553 -16.91 30.77 -18.29
N ALA A 554 -15.77 30.58 -17.61
CA ALA A 554 -15.67 29.95 -16.28
C ALA A 554 -14.45 30.43 -15.49
N CYS A 555 -14.62 30.76 -14.20
CA CYS A 555 -13.54 31.21 -13.32
C CYS A 555 -12.74 30.02 -12.72
N PRO A 556 -11.40 29.90 -12.97
CA PRO A 556 -10.61 28.75 -12.51
C PRO A 556 -10.54 28.55 -10.99
N TRP A 557 -10.76 29.61 -10.21
CA TRP A 557 -10.68 29.57 -8.74
C TRP A 557 -11.87 28.87 -8.09
N GLU A 558 -13.03 28.82 -8.76
CA GLU A 558 -14.24 28.17 -8.25
C GLU A 558 -14.06 26.64 -8.18
N GLU A 559 -13.41 26.03 -9.18
CA GLU A 559 -13.03 24.61 -9.16
C GLU A 559 -12.09 24.27 -8.00
N ASP A 560 -11.14 25.16 -7.71
CA ASP A 560 -10.16 24.97 -6.63
C ASP A 560 -10.82 25.14 -5.26
N LEU A 561 -11.71 26.12 -5.09
CA LEU A 561 -12.45 26.35 -3.87
C LEU A 561 -13.44 25.20 -3.59
N ALA A 562 -14.19 24.75 -4.59
CA ALA A 562 -15.12 23.62 -4.44
C ALA A 562 -14.41 22.32 -4.02
N ILE A 563 -13.17 22.09 -4.48
CA ILE A 563 -12.35 20.98 -3.98
C ILE A 563 -11.88 21.22 -2.53
N CYS A 564 -11.51 22.45 -2.17
CA CYS A 564 -11.18 22.78 -0.78
C CYS A 564 -12.38 22.50 0.14
N GLU A 565 -13.59 22.89 -0.25
CA GLU A 565 -14.82 22.61 0.48
C GLU A 565 -15.07 21.11 0.63
N GLN A 566 -14.92 20.32 -0.44
CA GLN A 566 -15.06 18.86 -0.37
C GLN A 566 -14.05 18.22 0.57
N VAL A 567 -12.78 18.65 0.51
CA VAL A 567 -11.70 18.16 1.38
C VAL A 567 -11.96 18.53 2.84
N CYS A 568 -12.34 19.77 3.11
CA CYS A 568 -12.70 20.25 4.45
C CYS A 568 -13.95 19.56 5.01
N LYS A 569 -14.98 19.34 4.18
CA LYS A 569 -16.18 18.58 4.55
C LYS A 569 -15.88 17.13 4.89
N GLN A 570 -15.03 16.47 4.09
CA GLN A 570 -14.54 15.10 4.37
C GLN A 570 -13.62 15.07 5.62
N ALA A 571 -13.06 16.21 6.02
CA ALA A 571 -12.20 16.37 7.19
C ALA A 571 -12.93 16.81 8.47
N GLY A 572 -14.13 17.37 8.37
CA GLY A 572 -14.78 18.04 9.50
C GLY A 572 -14.04 19.31 9.95
N VAL A 573 -13.43 20.04 9.01
CA VAL A 573 -12.60 21.22 9.27
C VAL A 573 -13.26 22.46 8.67
N GLU A 574 -13.22 23.57 9.40
CA GLU A 574 -13.64 24.88 8.91
C GLU A 574 -12.74 25.37 7.77
N LEU A 575 -13.33 25.82 6.67
CA LEU A 575 -12.66 26.48 5.56
C LEU A 575 -13.01 27.97 5.58
N ARG A 576 -12.01 28.84 5.45
CA ARG A 576 -12.17 30.29 5.28
C ARG A 576 -11.51 30.76 3.98
N THR A 577 -12.12 31.71 3.30
CA THR A 577 -11.53 32.38 2.13
C THR A 577 -10.95 33.72 2.56
N VAL A 578 -9.71 34.02 2.17
CA VAL A 578 -9.05 35.30 2.46
C VAL A 578 -8.71 36.00 1.14
N PRO A 579 -9.29 37.19 0.87
CA PRO A 579 -8.91 37.99 -0.29
C PRO A 579 -7.54 38.64 -0.05
N LEU A 580 -6.56 38.31 -0.90
CA LEU A 580 -5.21 38.87 -0.91
C LEU A 580 -4.78 39.38 -2.30
N THR A 581 -5.73 39.58 -3.21
CA THR A 581 -5.49 39.99 -4.61
C THR A 581 -4.69 41.30 -4.71
N GLU A 582 -5.07 42.34 -3.94
CA GLU A 582 -4.35 43.63 -3.94
C GLU A 582 -2.92 43.49 -3.43
N GLN A 583 -2.72 42.77 -2.31
CA GLN A 583 -1.42 42.54 -1.72
C GLN A 583 -0.54 41.68 -2.65
N TYR A 584 -1.13 40.72 -3.37
CA TYR A 584 -0.42 39.94 -4.39
C TYR A 584 0.04 40.83 -5.55
N TRP A 585 -0.82 41.73 -6.04
CA TRP A 585 -0.47 42.68 -7.10
C TRP A 585 0.68 43.61 -6.69
N GLN A 586 0.53 44.30 -5.57
CA GLN A 586 1.50 45.30 -5.10
C GLN A 586 2.84 44.65 -4.74
N ARG A 587 2.82 43.51 -4.02
CA ARG A 587 4.04 42.92 -3.45
C ARG A 587 4.75 41.94 -4.39
N VAL A 588 4.05 41.34 -5.37
CA VAL A 588 4.63 40.35 -6.29
C VAL A 588 4.56 40.82 -7.74
N VAL A 589 3.36 41.02 -8.28
CA VAL A 589 3.16 41.25 -9.73
C VAL A 589 3.84 42.52 -10.22
N SER A 590 3.62 43.65 -9.53
CA SER A 590 4.18 44.96 -9.88
C SER A 590 5.71 44.93 -9.89
N HIS A 591 6.31 44.24 -8.91
CA HIS A 591 7.76 44.06 -8.86
C HIS A 591 8.26 43.17 -10.01
N CYS A 592 7.59 42.05 -10.30
CA CYS A 592 7.97 41.21 -11.42
C CYS A 592 7.90 41.96 -12.77
N LEU A 593 6.86 42.77 -13.00
CA LEU A 593 6.74 43.60 -14.20
C LEU A 593 7.87 44.63 -14.30
N ALA A 594 8.27 45.26 -13.19
CA ALA A 594 9.41 46.19 -13.15
C ALA A 594 10.74 45.49 -13.47
N GLU A 595 10.98 44.30 -12.91
CA GLU A 595 12.18 43.50 -13.20
C GLU A 595 12.26 43.06 -14.66
N ILE A 596 11.13 42.58 -15.22
CA ILE A 596 11.00 42.19 -16.63
C ILE A 596 11.25 43.39 -17.56
N LYS A 597 10.66 44.55 -17.25
CA LYS A 597 10.88 45.81 -17.97
C LYS A 597 12.33 46.28 -17.90
N ALA A 598 13.07 45.94 -16.84
CA ALA A 598 14.49 46.19 -16.69
C ALA A 598 15.40 45.09 -17.28
N GLY A 599 14.84 44.15 -18.06
CA GLY A 599 15.59 43.10 -18.75
C GLY A 599 15.91 41.86 -17.92
N ARG A 600 15.55 41.85 -16.64
CA ARG A 600 15.82 40.75 -15.70
C ARG A 600 14.72 39.70 -15.75
N THR A 601 14.98 38.53 -15.16
CA THR A 601 14.06 37.39 -15.12
C THR A 601 13.70 37.11 -13.66
N PRO A 602 12.63 37.72 -13.11
CA PRO A 602 12.24 37.55 -11.71
C PRO A 602 11.68 36.16 -11.41
N ASN A 603 11.60 35.79 -10.14
CA ASN A 603 10.97 34.56 -9.67
C ASN A 603 9.69 34.86 -8.83
N PRO A 604 8.48 34.86 -9.43
CA PRO A 604 7.25 35.26 -8.73
C PRO A 604 6.87 34.32 -7.58
N ASP A 605 7.17 33.02 -7.67
CA ASP A 605 6.81 32.05 -6.64
C ASP A 605 7.64 32.24 -5.35
N MET A 606 8.90 32.65 -5.49
CA MET A 606 9.76 33.06 -4.37
C MET A 606 9.14 34.21 -3.55
N LEU A 607 8.61 35.19 -4.27
CA LEU A 607 8.02 36.40 -3.71
C LEU A 607 6.60 36.14 -3.19
N CYS A 608 5.85 35.25 -3.84
CA CYS A 608 4.56 34.76 -3.35
C CYS A 608 4.69 34.12 -1.96
N ASN A 609 5.68 33.25 -1.77
CA ASN A 609 5.91 32.62 -0.47
C ASN A 609 6.30 33.65 0.60
N SER A 610 7.33 34.46 0.34
CA SER A 610 7.88 35.42 1.32
C SER A 610 6.98 36.64 1.59
N ARG A 611 6.28 37.18 0.60
CA ARG A 611 5.51 38.43 0.74
C ARG A 611 4.01 38.22 0.92
N VAL A 612 3.47 37.05 0.55
CA VAL A 612 2.02 36.78 0.57
C VAL A 612 1.68 35.60 1.49
N LYS A 613 2.06 34.36 1.17
CA LYS A 613 1.68 33.17 1.97
C LYS A 613 2.16 33.23 3.42
N PHE A 614 3.37 33.75 3.65
CA PHE A 614 3.94 33.94 4.98
C PHE A 614 4.17 35.42 5.33
N GLY A 615 3.67 36.34 4.50
CA GLY A 615 3.70 37.80 4.70
C GLY A 615 2.29 38.35 4.91
N ALA A 616 1.64 38.80 3.84
CA ALA A 616 0.30 39.40 3.88
C ALA A 616 -0.76 38.51 4.58
N PHE A 617 -0.73 37.18 4.40
CA PHE A 617 -1.63 36.27 5.11
C PHE A 617 -1.34 36.22 6.62
N TYR A 618 -0.07 36.28 7.01
CA TYR A 618 0.33 36.32 8.42
C TYR A 618 -0.11 37.65 9.08
N GLU A 619 0.06 38.77 8.38
CA GLU A 619 -0.47 40.08 8.81
C GLU A 619 -2.00 40.06 8.98
N HIS A 620 -2.72 39.46 8.03
CA HIS A 620 -4.18 39.27 8.10
C HIS A 620 -4.61 38.43 9.30
N LEU A 621 -3.93 37.30 9.58
CA LEU A 621 -4.22 36.47 10.75
C LEU A 621 -4.01 37.20 12.08
N GLU A 622 -2.97 38.03 12.19
CA GLU A 622 -2.74 38.83 13.39
C GLU A 622 -3.83 39.90 13.58
N ALA A 623 -4.26 40.57 12.50
CA ALA A 623 -5.29 41.60 12.53
C ALA A 623 -6.70 41.06 12.86
N GLU A 624 -7.13 39.99 12.17
CA GLU A 624 -8.48 39.42 12.31
C GLU A 624 -8.62 38.52 13.54
N HIS A 625 -7.54 37.87 13.97
CA HIS A 625 -7.60 36.76 14.94
C HIS A 625 -6.66 36.89 16.13
N GLY A 626 -5.87 37.97 16.25
CA GLY A 626 -5.15 38.35 17.47
C GLY A 626 -4.28 37.24 18.08
N ALA A 627 -3.22 36.83 17.36
CA ALA A 627 -2.32 35.74 17.74
C ALA A 627 -2.98 34.38 18.10
N ARG A 628 -4.21 34.12 17.65
CA ARG A 628 -4.93 32.86 17.92
C ARG A 628 -4.33 31.62 17.22
N PHE A 629 -3.51 31.79 16.20
CA PHE A 629 -2.84 30.69 15.50
C PHE A 629 -1.36 30.63 15.88
N ASP A 630 -0.93 29.45 16.32
CA ASP A 630 0.43 29.21 16.76
C ASP A 630 1.38 28.99 15.57
N ARG A 631 0.88 28.41 14.46
CA ARG A 631 1.64 28.16 13.23
C ARG A 631 0.80 28.32 11.96
N ILE A 632 1.47 28.63 10.83
CA ILE A 632 0.93 28.53 9.47
C ILE A 632 1.47 27.26 8.82
N ALA A 633 0.59 26.42 8.30
CA ALA A 633 0.93 25.21 7.57
C ALA A 633 0.76 25.37 6.06
N SER A 634 1.52 24.60 5.28
CA SER A 634 1.29 24.46 3.84
C SER A 634 1.81 23.12 3.31
N GLY A 635 1.28 22.67 2.18
CA GLY A 635 1.71 21.45 1.48
C GLY A 635 3.04 21.57 0.73
N HIS A 636 4.01 22.37 1.21
CA HIS A 636 5.33 22.44 0.59
C HIS A 636 6.21 21.25 1.00
N TYR A 637 7.03 20.81 0.05
CA TYR A 637 8.10 19.83 0.28
C TYR A 637 9.35 20.56 0.78
N ALA A 638 9.40 20.84 2.08
CA ALA A 638 10.58 21.32 2.80
C ALA A 638 10.51 20.88 4.27
N ARG A 639 11.64 20.88 4.98
CA ARG A 639 11.66 20.64 6.44
C ARG A 639 11.99 21.92 7.19
N VAL A 640 11.36 22.09 8.35
CA VAL A 640 11.80 23.06 9.37
C VAL A 640 12.38 22.25 10.52
N ILE A 641 13.61 22.57 10.91
CA ILE A 641 14.32 21.95 12.02
C ILE A 641 14.34 22.95 13.17
N ARG A 642 13.91 22.53 14.36
CA ARG A 642 14.01 23.30 15.61
C ARG A 642 14.92 22.58 16.59
N ASP A 643 15.51 23.34 17.50
CA ASP A 643 16.18 22.75 18.67
C ASP A 643 15.13 22.42 19.75
N PRO A 644 14.91 21.13 20.10
CA PRO A 644 13.98 20.75 21.16
C PRO A 644 14.49 21.09 22.56
N GLY A 645 15.81 21.29 22.74
CA GLY A 645 16.44 21.71 23.99
C GLY A 645 16.45 23.23 24.19
N ASN A 646 16.27 24.01 23.12
CA ASN A 646 16.24 25.47 23.17
C ASN A 646 15.15 26.05 22.25
N PRO A 647 13.92 26.27 22.76
CA PRO A 647 12.82 26.85 21.98
C PRO A 647 13.07 28.26 21.43
N SER A 648 14.07 28.98 21.97
CA SER A 648 14.50 30.30 21.50
C SER A 648 15.60 30.25 20.44
N ALA A 649 16.14 29.07 20.13
CA ALA A 649 17.17 28.92 19.10
C ALA A 649 16.62 29.21 17.70
N PRO A 650 17.47 29.69 16.77
CA PRO A 650 17.09 29.82 15.38
C PRO A 650 16.67 28.47 14.77
N VAL A 651 15.43 28.41 14.26
CA VAL A 651 14.98 27.33 13.38
C VAL A 651 15.73 27.35 12.05
N LYS A 652 15.85 26.19 11.40
CA LYS A 652 16.60 26.01 10.15
C LYS A 652 15.70 25.41 9.06
N LEU A 653 15.78 25.93 7.83
CA LEU A 653 15.11 25.34 6.66
C LEU A 653 16.00 24.21 6.10
N ALA A 654 15.45 23.05 5.74
CA ALA A 654 16.26 21.91 5.28
C ALA A 654 15.63 21.11 4.14
N LEU A 655 16.51 20.51 3.32
CA LEU A 655 16.17 19.70 2.14
C LEU A 655 15.27 18.51 2.49
N THR A 656 14.38 18.10 1.59
CA THR A 656 13.57 16.89 1.72
C THR A 656 14.26 15.63 1.17
N PRO A 657 13.74 14.41 1.43
CA PRO A 657 14.22 13.18 0.79
C PRO A 657 13.96 13.08 -0.72
N ASP A 658 13.14 13.94 -1.30
CA ASP A 658 12.79 13.95 -2.72
C ASP A 658 13.51 15.12 -3.43
N PRO A 659 14.69 14.91 -4.04
CA PRO A 659 15.48 16.00 -4.60
C PRO A 659 14.82 16.67 -5.83
N VAL A 660 13.83 16.01 -6.45
CA VAL A 660 13.12 16.55 -7.62
C VAL A 660 11.96 17.46 -7.19
N LYS A 661 11.33 17.16 -6.05
CA LYS A 661 10.20 17.91 -5.51
C LYS A 661 10.57 18.84 -4.36
N ASP A 662 11.82 18.84 -3.91
CA ASP A 662 12.37 19.74 -2.91
C ASP A 662 12.12 21.23 -3.23
N GLN A 663 11.25 21.86 -2.43
CA GLN A 663 10.81 23.24 -2.58
C GLN A 663 11.56 24.22 -1.67
N THR A 664 12.65 23.80 -1.01
CA THR A 664 13.46 24.71 -0.17
C THR A 664 13.95 25.92 -0.96
N TYR A 665 14.26 25.77 -2.26
CA TYR A 665 14.58 26.86 -3.17
C TYR A 665 13.52 27.97 -3.06
N PHE A 666 12.24 27.64 -3.26
CA PHE A 666 11.11 28.59 -3.20
C PHE A 666 10.83 29.17 -1.81
N LEU A 667 11.52 28.70 -0.76
CA LEU A 667 11.34 29.11 0.63
C LEU A 667 12.62 29.76 1.21
N ALA A 668 13.72 29.81 0.44
CA ALA A 668 15.01 30.35 0.85
C ALA A 668 15.01 31.88 1.05
N HIS A 669 13.94 32.56 0.67
CA HIS A 669 13.72 34.00 0.89
C HIS A 669 12.74 34.30 2.03
N LEU A 670 12.44 33.33 2.89
CA LEU A 670 11.73 33.57 4.15
C LEU A 670 12.66 34.22 5.17
N THR A 671 12.12 35.14 5.96
CA THR A 671 12.82 35.65 7.15
C THR A 671 12.72 34.66 8.30
N GLN A 672 13.60 34.81 9.30
CA GLN A 672 13.58 33.94 10.46
C GLN A 672 12.26 33.96 11.24
N GLN A 673 11.64 35.14 11.35
CA GLN A 673 10.34 35.31 11.98
C GLN A 673 9.26 34.49 11.26
N GLN A 674 9.25 34.53 9.91
CA GLN A 674 8.29 33.78 9.11
C GLN A 674 8.52 32.27 9.22
N LEU A 675 9.77 31.81 9.09
CA LEU A 675 10.09 30.39 9.19
C LEU A 675 9.77 29.84 10.59
N SER A 676 10.07 30.60 11.64
CA SER A 676 9.73 30.24 13.03
C SER A 676 8.23 30.08 13.30
N ARG A 677 7.36 30.64 12.44
CA ARG A 677 5.90 30.46 12.52
C ARG A 677 5.35 29.46 11.49
N THR A 678 6.20 28.78 10.72
CA THR A 678 5.78 27.89 9.63
C THR A 678 5.95 26.41 9.98
N ILE A 679 5.10 25.55 9.42
CA ILE A 679 5.21 24.08 9.45
C ILE A 679 4.94 23.48 8.05
N PHE A 680 5.68 22.42 7.69
CA PHE A 680 5.60 21.75 6.39
C PHE A 680 5.38 20.24 6.56
N PRO A 681 4.12 19.76 6.66
CA PRO A 681 3.82 18.36 6.98
C PRO A 681 4.32 17.32 5.97
N LEU A 682 4.70 17.72 4.76
CA LEU A 682 5.19 16.81 3.71
C LEU A 682 6.71 16.68 3.67
N GLY A 683 7.46 17.42 4.50
CA GLY A 683 8.92 17.55 4.39
C GLY A 683 9.73 16.24 4.48
N THR A 684 9.13 15.16 4.94
CA THR A 684 9.76 13.83 5.10
C THR A 684 9.19 12.76 4.15
N LEU A 685 8.33 13.14 3.21
CA LEU A 685 7.65 12.25 2.29
C LEU A 685 8.11 12.49 0.84
N THR A 686 8.22 11.43 0.06
CA THR A 686 8.36 11.57 -1.41
C THR A 686 7.02 11.88 -2.06
N LYS A 687 7.03 12.38 -3.30
CA LYS A 687 5.78 12.61 -4.03
C LYS A 687 4.96 11.34 -4.26
N GLU A 688 5.63 10.20 -4.42
CA GLU A 688 4.99 8.89 -4.55
C GLU A 688 4.28 8.48 -3.25
N GLU A 689 4.90 8.70 -2.09
CA GLU A 689 4.27 8.46 -0.79
C GLU A 689 3.03 9.35 -0.60
N VAL A 690 3.12 10.63 -0.97
CA VAL A 690 1.99 11.56 -0.93
C VAL A 690 0.83 11.12 -1.83
N ARG A 691 1.12 10.67 -3.07
CA ARG A 691 0.09 10.16 -3.99
C ARG A 691 -0.55 8.87 -3.49
N ARG A 692 0.24 7.96 -2.93
CA ARG A 692 -0.25 6.72 -2.31
C ARG A 692 -1.17 7.00 -1.13
N TRP A 693 -0.77 7.88 -0.20
CA TRP A 693 -1.60 8.24 0.96
C TRP A 693 -2.85 9.04 0.58
N ALA A 694 -2.79 9.89 -0.44
CA ALA A 694 -3.98 10.54 -0.97
C ALA A 694 -5.03 9.53 -1.49
N ALA A 695 -4.56 8.43 -2.10
CA ALA A 695 -5.42 7.33 -2.54
C ALA A 695 -5.94 6.48 -1.38
N GLU A 696 -5.08 6.12 -0.41
CA GLU A 696 -5.45 5.36 0.79
C GLU A 696 -6.48 6.10 1.67
N LEU A 697 -6.39 7.43 1.75
CA LEU A 697 -7.33 8.31 2.46
C LEU A 697 -8.53 8.75 1.62
N GLN A 698 -8.64 8.27 0.38
CA GLN A 698 -9.72 8.59 -0.56
C GLN A 698 -9.97 10.11 -0.69
N LEU A 699 -8.90 10.90 -0.87
CA LEU A 699 -9.03 12.35 -0.98
C LEU A 699 -9.77 12.71 -2.28
N PRO A 700 -10.75 13.64 -2.27
CA PRO A 700 -11.53 14.02 -3.45
C PRO A 700 -10.69 14.39 -4.68
N ASN A 701 -9.50 14.96 -4.45
CA ASN A 701 -8.56 15.40 -5.48
C ASN A 701 -7.43 14.41 -5.77
N GLN A 702 -7.43 13.18 -5.23
CA GLN A 702 -6.32 12.20 -5.34
C GLN A 702 -5.76 12.00 -6.76
N ALA A 703 -6.62 12.07 -7.79
CA ALA A 703 -6.27 11.90 -9.21
C ALA A 703 -5.86 13.22 -9.92
N ARG A 704 -6.08 14.38 -9.30
CA ARG A 704 -5.79 15.70 -9.89
C ARG A 704 -4.28 15.89 -10.07
N ARG A 705 -3.84 16.26 -11.27
CA ARG A 705 -2.42 16.51 -11.58
C ARG A 705 -1.89 17.71 -10.79
N ASP A 706 -0.57 17.74 -10.55
CA ASP A 706 0.09 18.90 -9.96
C ASP A 706 -0.11 20.12 -10.87
N SER A 707 -0.39 21.29 -10.28
CA SER A 707 -0.46 22.55 -11.03
C SER A 707 0.89 22.84 -11.70
N GLN A 708 0.85 23.24 -12.97
CA GLN A 708 2.02 23.61 -13.79
C GLN A 708 1.87 25.08 -14.19
N GLY A 709 2.93 25.87 -14.03
CA GLY A 709 2.92 27.30 -14.31
C GLY A 709 2.83 28.17 -13.04
N ILE A 710 2.82 29.49 -13.25
CA ILE A 710 2.86 30.48 -12.17
C ILE A 710 1.48 30.57 -11.50
N CYS A 711 1.46 30.57 -10.17
CA CYS A 711 0.27 30.26 -9.35
C CYS A 711 -1.00 31.09 -9.64
N PHE A 712 -0.88 32.33 -10.15
CA PHE A 712 -2.01 33.25 -10.39
C PHE A 712 -2.48 33.34 -11.85
N LEU A 713 -1.76 32.72 -12.79
CA LEU A 713 -2.09 32.79 -14.23
C LEU A 713 -2.98 31.63 -14.69
N GLY A 714 -3.00 30.52 -13.96
CA GLY A 714 -3.79 29.34 -14.31
C GLY A 714 -3.42 28.78 -15.69
N LYS A 715 -4.32 29.00 -16.66
CA LYS A 715 -4.17 28.53 -18.06
C LYS A 715 -3.57 29.60 -19.00
N VAL A 716 -3.40 30.85 -18.54
CA VAL A 716 -2.82 31.96 -19.32
C VAL A 716 -1.33 31.73 -19.58
N ARG A 717 -0.86 32.02 -20.80
CA ARG A 717 0.58 31.99 -21.07
C ARG A 717 1.24 33.24 -20.50
N PHE A 718 2.35 33.07 -19.81
CA PHE A 718 3.12 34.19 -19.24
C PHE A 718 3.48 35.27 -20.27
N SER A 719 3.73 34.90 -21.52
CA SER A 719 3.98 35.83 -22.63
C SER A 719 2.78 36.71 -22.99
N GLU A 720 1.55 36.21 -22.85
CA GLU A 720 0.32 36.98 -23.06
C GLU A 720 0.13 37.96 -21.90
N PHE A 721 0.27 37.49 -20.66
CA PHE A 721 0.27 38.34 -19.47
C PHE A 721 1.26 39.51 -19.58
N VAL A 722 2.53 39.24 -19.92
CA VAL A 722 3.54 40.30 -20.09
C VAL A 722 3.18 41.27 -21.23
N ARG A 723 2.57 40.78 -22.32
CA ARG A 723 2.17 41.61 -23.47
C ARG A 723 1.05 42.59 -23.11
N GLU A 724 0.06 42.19 -22.31
CA GLU A 724 -1.01 43.09 -21.87
C GLU A 724 -0.49 44.24 -20.98
N HIS A 725 0.58 44.02 -20.22
CA HIS A 725 1.09 44.99 -19.23
C HIS A 725 2.22 45.88 -19.74
N LEU A 726 3.13 45.32 -20.56
CA LEU A 726 4.30 46.02 -21.08
C LEU A 726 4.17 46.35 -22.57
N GLY A 727 3.17 45.80 -23.26
CA GLY A 727 2.99 45.93 -24.70
C GLY A 727 4.01 45.11 -25.49
N THR A 728 4.16 45.49 -26.77
CA THR A 728 5.28 45.08 -27.63
C THR A 728 6.23 46.25 -27.83
N TRP A 729 7.52 45.95 -27.93
CA TRP A 729 8.56 46.89 -28.32
C TRP A 729 9.49 46.19 -29.32
N PRO A 730 9.19 46.24 -30.62
CA PRO A 730 9.95 45.49 -31.61
C PRO A 730 11.43 45.90 -31.68
N GLY A 731 12.32 44.92 -31.85
CA GLY A 731 13.77 45.12 -31.91
C GLY A 731 14.49 43.97 -32.62
N PRO A 732 15.78 44.13 -32.97
CA PRO A 732 16.52 43.13 -33.73
C PRO A 732 16.97 41.95 -32.86
N ILE A 733 17.01 40.76 -33.47
CA ILE A 733 17.73 39.60 -32.96
C ILE A 733 19.07 39.51 -33.70
N VAL A 734 20.17 39.47 -32.95
CA VAL A 734 21.54 39.53 -33.48
C VAL A 734 22.31 38.25 -33.14
N GLU A 735 23.03 37.66 -34.11
CA GLU A 735 23.97 36.57 -33.83
C GLU A 735 25.20 37.13 -33.10
N GLU A 736 25.49 36.60 -31.91
CA GLU A 736 26.55 37.13 -31.03
C GLU A 736 27.96 36.92 -31.61
N GLU A 737 28.15 35.87 -32.40
CA GLU A 737 29.42 35.51 -33.04
C GLU A 737 29.81 36.44 -34.19
N THR A 738 28.84 36.86 -35.01
CA THR A 738 29.10 37.62 -36.25
C THR A 738 28.68 39.09 -36.16
N GLY A 739 27.76 39.42 -35.25
CA GLY A 739 27.10 40.73 -35.19
C GLY A 739 25.97 40.91 -36.21
N ASP A 740 25.63 39.89 -37.01
CA ASP A 740 24.59 39.97 -38.03
C ASP A 740 23.19 40.01 -37.42
N VAL A 741 22.30 40.83 -38.01
CA VAL A 741 20.88 40.81 -37.68
C VAL A 741 20.23 39.60 -38.34
N VAL A 742 20.00 38.55 -37.55
CA VAL A 742 19.42 37.27 -38.00
C VAL A 742 17.88 37.25 -37.93
N GLY A 743 17.25 38.21 -37.24
CA GLY A 743 15.79 38.34 -37.20
C GLY A 743 15.31 39.52 -36.37
N HIS A 744 14.05 39.48 -35.96
CA HIS A 744 13.41 40.51 -35.13
C HIS A 744 12.53 39.86 -34.06
N HIS A 745 12.31 40.57 -32.96
CA HIS A 745 11.49 40.15 -31.82
C HIS A 745 10.41 41.17 -31.47
N ASP A 746 9.34 40.74 -30.80
CA ASP A 746 8.27 41.61 -30.29
C ASP A 746 8.64 42.40 -29.02
N GLY A 747 9.79 42.11 -28.40
CA GLY A 747 10.33 42.82 -27.22
C GLY A 747 11.22 41.92 -26.37
N PHE A 748 12.34 42.44 -25.85
CA PHE A 748 13.31 41.63 -25.09
C PHE A 748 12.72 40.97 -23.84
N TRP A 749 11.60 41.51 -23.32
CA TRP A 749 10.89 40.98 -22.15
C TRP A 749 10.20 39.63 -22.38
N PHE A 750 10.02 39.21 -23.64
CA PHE A 750 9.54 37.86 -23.98
C PHE A 750 10.66 36.79 -23.99
N TYR A 751 11.90 37.19 -23.66
CA TYR A 751 13.09 36.34 -23.76
C TYR A 751 13.85 36.25 -22.43
N THR A 752 14.33 35.05 -22.11
CA THR A 752 15.19 34.74 -20.96
C THR A 752 16.52 34.14 -21.45
N LEU A 753 17.62 34.36 -20.73
CA LEU A 753 18.92 33.77 -21.06
C LEU A 753 18.83 32.23 -21.09
N GLY A 754 19.43 31.60 -22.08
CA GLY A 754 19.33 30.16 -22.34
C GLY A 754 17.99 29.67 -22.90
N GLN A 755 17.03 30.55 -23.17
CA GLN A 755 15.79 30.20 -23.86
C GLN A 755 16.11 29.72 -25.28
N ARG A 756 15.54 28.57 -25.68
CA ARG A 756 15.61 27.99 -27.03
C ARG A 756 14.30 28.07 -27.81
N LYS A 757 13.17 27.95 -27.11
CA LYS A 757 11.82 27.99 -27.72
C LYS A 757 11.34 29.44 -27.86
N GLY A 758 10.60 29.74 -28.92
CA GLY A 758 10.02 31.07 -29.16
C GLY A 758 10.94 32.09 -29.83
N ILE A 759 12.14 31.69 -30.31
CA ILE A 759 13.02 32.57 -31.10
C ILE A 759 12.65 32.54 -32.60
N TYR A 760 12.11 31.42 -33.09
CA TYR A 760 11.61 31.25 -34.47
C TYR A 760 12.61 31.50 -35.62
N LEU A 761 13.91 31.32 -35.37
CA LEU A 761 14.97 31.41 -36.39
C LEU A 761 15.31 30.05 -37.03
N SER A 762 15.64 30.07 -38.32
CA SER A 762 16.17 28.93 -39.09
C SER A 762 17.68 28.72 -38.83
N GLY A 763 18.23 27.55 -39.15
CA GLY A 763 19.67 27.26 -38.99
C GLY A 763 20.15 26.97 -37.56
N GLY A 764 19.22 26.72 -36.63
CA GLY A 764 19.51 26.46 -35.22
C GLY A 764 20.10 25.07 -34.89
N PRO A 765 20.24 24.72 -33.59
CA PRO A 765 19.55 25.33 -32.45
C PRO A 765 20.14 26.68 -32.03
N TRP A 766 19.26 27.67 -31.90
CA TRP A 766 19.58 28.99 -31.33
C TRP A 766 19.20 29.06 -29.85
N PHE A 767 19.99 29.78 -29.07
CA PHE A 767 19.74 30.09 -27.67
C PHE A 767 19.97 31.58 -27.41
N VAL A 768 19.13 32.20 -26.59
CA VAL A 768 19.31 33.60 -26.17
C VAL A 768 20.54 33.71 -25.25
N SER A 769 21.58 34.41 -25.69
CA SER A 769 22.87 34.45 -24.99
C SER A 769 23.09 35.70 -24.15
N ARG A 770 22.58 36.85 -24.61
CA ARG A 770 22.59 38.17 -23.94
C ARG A 770 21.33 38.96 -24.33
N LYS A 771 20.95 39.95 -23.52
CA LYS A 771 19.93 40.95 -23.83
C LYS A 771 20.48 42.35 -23.56
N ASP A 772 20.09 43.32 -24.36
CA ASP A 772 20.38 44.74 -24.15
C ASP A 772 19.07 45.53 -24.03
N PRO A 773 18.63 45.88 -22.80
CA PRO A 773 17.39 46.62 -22.59
C PRO A 773 17.44 48.08 -23.04
N HIS A 774 18.64 48.67 -23.19
CA HIS A 774 18.80 50.07 -23.60
C HIS A 774 18.74 50.19 -25.13
N ALA A 775 19.38 49.26 -25.85
CA ALA A 775 19.32 49.19 -27.30
C ALA A 775 18.09 48.40 -27.83
N ASN A 776 17.32 47.75 -26.94
CA ASN A 776 16.23 46.83 -27.27
C ASN A 776 16.67 45.70 -28.23
N VAL A 777 17.78 45.04 -27.91
CA VAL A 777 18.38 43.96 -28.72
C VAL A 777 18.38 42.64 -27.94
N VAL A 778 18.05 41.54 -28.61
CA VAL A 778 18.26 40.18 -28.11
C VAL A 778 19.40 39.53 -28.89
N TYR A 779 20.42 39.06 -28.19
CA TYR A 779 21.52 38.32 -28.80
C TYR A 779 21.26 36.83 -28.71
N VAL A 780 21.59 36.11 -29.78
CA VAL A 780 21.45 34.67 -29.88
C VAL A 780 22.76 34.02 -30.32
N SER A 781 22.95 32.78 -29.91
CA SER A 781 24.13 31.98 -30.23
C SER A 781 23.74 30.54 -30.52
N ARG A 782 24.48 29.91 -31.43
CA ARG A 782 24.47 28.46 -31.67
C ARG A 782 25.45 27.71 -30.75
N HIS A 783 26.44 28.43 -30.25
CA HIS A 783 27.57 27.98 -29.42
C HIS A 783 27.34 28.18 -27.92
N TYR A 784 26.09 28.39 -27.50
CA TYR A 784 25.72 28.73 -26.11
C TYR A 784 26.10 27.67 -25.06
N HIS A 785 26.34 26.43 -25.49
CA HIS A 785 26.71 25.31 -24.62
C HIS A 785 28.17 24.86 -24.75
N ASP A 786 28.96 25.54 -25.58
CA ASP A 786 30.37 25.20 -25.83
C ASP A 786 31.21 25.42 -24.55
N GLU A 787 32.26 24.62 -24.35
CA GLU A 787 33.05 24.66 -23.10
C GLU A 787 33.75 26.02 -22.89
N GLU A 788 34.11 26.71 -23.98
CA GLU A 788 34.68 28.06 -23.95
C GLU A 788 33.70 29.12 -23.42
N ARG A 789 32.40 28.81 -23.36
CA ARG A 789 31.34 29.65 -22.78
C ARG A 789 30.83 29.11 -21.45
N ARG A 790 31.70 28.43 -20.70
CA ARG A 790 31.44 27.96 -19.34
C ARG A 790 31.04 29.12 -18.43
N ARG A 791 29.85 29.05 -17.82
CA ARG A 791 29.37 30.03 -16.84
C ARG A 791 29.43 29.42 -15.45
N ASP A 792 30.57 29.60 -14.80
CA ASP A 792 30.82 29.08 -13.45
C ASP A 792 30.91 30.15 -12.38
N SER A 793 30.72 31.44 -12.68
CA SER A 793 30.62 32.47 -11.65
C SER A 793 29.54 33.52 -11.89
N PHE A 794 29.11 34.16 -10.81
CA PHE A 794 28.11 35.24 -10.83
C PHE A 794 28.28 36.18 -9.65
N ILE A 795 27.78 37.41 -9.79
CA ILE A 795 27.63 38.37 -8.70
C ILE A 795 26.19 38.32 -8.20
N CYS A 796 26.01 38.21 -6.89
CA CYS A 796 24.71 38.30 -6.22
C CYS A 796 24.73 39.35 -5.10
N GLY A 797 23.53 39.77 -4.68
CA GLY A 797 23.34 40.74 -3.59
C GLY A 797 21.92 40.70 -3.06
N GLY A 798 21.62 41.57 -2.08
CA GLY A 798 20.32 41.55 -1.40
C GLY A 798 20.10 40.24 -0.62
N PHE A 799 21.13 39.81 0.12
CA PHE A 799 21.11 38.57 0.90
C PHE A 799 20.00 38.56 1.95
N ASN A 800 19.17 37.52 1.91
CA ASN A 800 18.28 37.12 2.99
C ASN A 800 18.81 35.81 3.59
N TRP A 801 19.60 35.93 4.65
CA TRP A 801 19.98 34.80 5.49
C TRP A 801 18.83 34.47 6.46
N ILE A 802 18.48 33.19 6.53
CA ILE A 802 17.43 32.68 7.41
C ILE A 802 17.94 32.68 8.86
N GLY A 803 19.15 32.15 9.08
CA GLY A 803 19.83 32.22 10.37
C GLY A 803 20.61 33.52 10.56
N ALA A 804 21.13 33.74 11.78
CA ALA A 804 22.04 34.84 12.09
C ALA A 804 23.51 34.57 11.68
N GLU A 805 23.80 33.38 11.16
CA GLU A 805 25.16 32.90 10.88
C GLU A 805 25.47 32.98 9.38
N ARG A 806 26.64 33.53 9.05
CA ARG A 806 27.24 33.42 7.70
C ARG A 806 27.60 31.95 7.42
N PRO A 807 27.84 31.53 6.16
CA PRO A 807 28.35 30.19 5.85
C PRO A 807 29.54 29.82 6.73
N ASP A 808 29.47 28.67 7.39
CA ASP A 808 30.56 28.18 8.24
C ASP A 808 31.72 27.70 7.37
N ALA A 809 32.90 28.30 7.52
CA ALA A 809 34.09 27.95 6.76
C ALA A 809 34.55 26.50 6.97
N ALA A 810 34.11 25.82 8.03
CA ALA A 810 34.38 24.41 8.27
C ALA A 810 33.59 23.45 7.35
N TRP A 811 32.52 23.93 6.68
CA TRP A 811 31.63 23.09 5.88
C TRP A 811 31.59 23.50 4.40
N PRO A 812 31.58 22.55 3.45
CA PRO A 812 31.45 22.86 2.03
C PRO A 812 30.13 23.58 1.74
N LEU A 813 30.23 24.78 1.16
CA LEU A 813 29.09 25.57 0.71
C LEU A 813 28.57 25.02 -0.63
N TYR A 814 27.26 24.93 -0.75
CA TYR A 814 26.56 24.56 -1.97
C TYR A 814 25.54 25.62 -2.36
N CYS A 815 25.20 25.71 -3.65
CA CYS A 815 24.10 26.55 -4.10
C CYS A 815 23.23 25.91 -5.19
N LYS A 816 21.96 26.32 -5.21
CA LYS A 816 21.01 26.14 -6.32
C LYS A 816 20.73 27.51 -6.95
N VAL A 817 20.89 27.63 -8.26
CA VAL A 817 20.64 28.87 -9.03
C VAL A 817 19.28 28.84 -9.77
N ARG A 818 18.56 27.72 -9.67
CA ARG A 818 17.20 27.47 -10.14
C ARG A 818 16.61 26.27 -9.41
N HIS A 819 15.29 26.12 -9.42
CA HIS A 819 14.61 24.95 -8.87
C HIS A 819 14.93 23.68 -9.67
N GLY A 820 15.31 22.61 -8.97
CA GLY A 820 15.61 21.30 -9.54
C GLY A 820 16.46 20.43 -8.60
N PRO A 821 16.85 19.22 -9.05
CA PRO A 821 17.70 18.30 -8.28
C PRO A 821 19.18 18.71 -8.27
N ASN A 822 19.63 19.44 -9.29
CA ASN A 822 21.04 19.85 -9.41
C ASN A 822 21.39 20.88 -8.33
N MET A 823 22.56 20.71 -7.73
CA MET A 823 23.12 21.61 -6.73
C MET A 823 24.65 21.60 -6.91
N TYR A 824 25.26 22.77 -6.88
CA TYR A 824 26.68 22.97 -7.18
C TYR A 824 27.42 23.27 -5.89
N ARG A 825 28.59 22.66 -5.67
CA ARG A 825 29.52 23.14 -4.64
C ARG A 825 30.07 24.49 -5.09
N CYS A 826 30.29 25.42 -4.18
CA CYS A 826 30.70 26.76 -4.53
C CYS A 826 31.56 27.44 -3.45
N THR A 827 32.25 28.50 -3.86
CA THR A 827 32.93 29.44 -2.96
C THR A 827 32.32 30.84 -3.13
N MET A 828 32.46 31.68 -2.11
CA MET A 828 31.88 33.02 -2.08
C MET A 828 32.93 34.04 -1.61
N GLU A 829 33.12 35.10 -2.38
CA GLU A 829 34.03 36.21 -2.12
C GLU A 829 33.19 37.49 -1.89
N GLU A 830 33.29 38.09 -0.70
CA GLU A 830 32.52 39.29 -0.34
C GLU A 830 33.01 40.51 -1.13
N LEU A 831 32.08 41.28 -1.68
CA LEU A 831 32.32 42.50 -2.44
C LEU A 831 31.72 43.73 -1.72
N PRO A 832 32.23 44.95 -1.99
CA PRO A 832 31.66 46.18 -1.45
C PRO A 832 30.15 46.33 -1.73
N GLY A 833 29.43 46.99 -0.83
CA GLY A 833 28.00 47.26 -0.99
C GLY A 833 27.07 46.08 -0.69
N GLY A 834 27.54 45.04 0.01
CA GLY A 834 26.72 43.89 0.39
C GLY A 834 26.46 42.92 -0.76
N GLN A 835 27.39 42.85 -1.70
CA GLN A 835 27.39 41.90 -2.80
C GLN A 835 28.40 40.78 -2.52
N ALA A 836 28.33 39.69 -3.29
CA ALA A 836 29.41 38.70 -3.33
C ALA A 836 29.56 38.14 -4.74
N LYS A 837 30.78 37.74 -5.09
CA LYS A 837 31.07 36.88 -6.23
C LYS A 837 30.99 35.43 -5.77
N VAL A 838 30.24 34.60 -6.48
CA VAL A 838 30.13 33.16 -6.24
C VAL A 838 30.80 32.43 -7.40
N LEU A 839 31.63 31.44 -7.09
CA LEU A 839 32.29 30.55 -8.06
C LEU A 839 31.83 29.11 -7.84
N LEU A 840 31.44 28.42 -8.91
CA LEU A 840 30.86 27.08 -8.93
C LEU A 840 31.92 26.02 -9.27
N GLU A 841 31.92 24.91 -8.53
CA GLU A 841 32.57 23.67 -8.95
C GLU A 841 31.69 22.95 -9.99
N GLY A 842 31.48 23.59 -11.14
CA GLY A 842 30.58 23.14 -12.20
C GLY A 842 30.22 24.26 -13.17
N ASN A 843 29.19 24.06 -13.99
CA ASN A 843 28.66 25.06 -14.93
C ASN A 843 27.13 25.01 -14.88
N ASP A 844 26.47 26.16 -14.87
CA ASP A 844 25.05 26.27 -15.21
C ASP A 844 24.82 27.47 -16.14
N GLN A 845 24.32 27.21 -17.34
CA GLN A 845 24.00 28.27 -18.30
C GLN A 845 22.75 29.10 -17.91
N GLY A 846 22.12 28.81 -16.76
CA GLY A 846 20.93 29.48 -16.23
C GLY A 846 21.17 30.64 -15.27
N LEU A 847 22.39 31.20 -15.19
CA LEU A 847 22.76 32.35 -14.33
C LEU A 847 22.12 33.68 -14.80
N ALA A 848 20.80 33.77 -14.75
CA ALA A 848 20.03 34.93 -15.18
C ALA A 848 19.85 35.97 -14.06
N ALA A 849 20.15 37.23 -14.36
CA ALA A 849 19.88 38.34 -13.45
C ALA A 849 18.40 38.42 -13.08
N GLY A 850 18.10 38.61 -11.79
CA GLY A 850 16.73 38.58 -11.22
C GLY A 850 16.26 37.19 -10.73
N GLN A 851 16.97 36.10 -11.06
CA GLN A 851 16.78 34.82 -10.35
C GLN A 851 17.49 34.83 -8.99
N PHE A 852 17.26 33.78 -8.20
CA PHE A 852 17.81 33.66 -6.85
C PHE A 852 18.88 32.57 -6.80
N ALA A 853 20.04 32.89 -6.21
CA ALA A 853 20.98 31.90 -5.73
C ALA A 853 20.59 31.54 -4.29
N CYS A 854 20.29 30.26 -4.05
CA CYS A 854 19.94 29.73 -2.73
C CYS A 854 21.12 28.91 -2.20
N PHE A 855 21.53 29.13 -0.96
CA PHE A 855 22.76 28.59 -0.37
C PHE A 855 22.47 27.51 0.67
N TYR A 856 23.33 26.50 0.73
CA TYR A 856 23.15 25.30 1.55
C TYR A 856 24.45 24.78 2.17
N GLN A 857 24.38 24.28 3.40
CA GLN A 857 25.44 23.53 4.09
C GLN A 857 24.79 22.37 4.86
N ASP A 858 25.37 21.17 4.81
CA ASP A 858 24.85 19.94 5.47
C ASP A 858 23.33 19.70 5.28
N GLY A 859 22.82 19.99 4.08
CA GLY A 859 21.39 19.87 3.75
C GLY A 859 20.46 20.90 4.39
N VAL A 860 21.00 21.86 5.14
CA VAL A 860 20.30 23.07 5.63
C VAL A 860 20.40 24.17 4.57
N CYS A 861 19.29 24.83 4.26
CA CYS A 861 19.26 26.08 3.50
C CYS A 861 19.59 27.24 4.43
N LEU A 862 20.67 27.95 4.12
CA LEU A 862 21.13 29.13 4.87
C LEU A 862 20.34 30.38 4.52
N GLY A 863 19.87 30.47 3.27
CA GLY A 863 19.21 31.66 2.74
C GLY A 863 19.36 31.81 1.22
N SER A 864 19.09 33.02 0.73
CA SER A 864 19.13 33.35 -0.70
C SER A 864 19.66 34.75 -0.97
N ALA A 865 20.13 34.98 -2.20
CA ALA A 865 20.46 36.29 -2.74
C ALA A 865 19.96 36.43 -4.18
N VAL A 866 19.69 37.65 -4.62
CA VAL A 866 19.33 37.92 -6.02
C VAL A 866 20.60 37.89 -6.87
N ILE A 867 20.59 37.13 -7.96
CA ILE A 867 21.64 37.16 -8.98
C ILE A 867 21.55 38.51 -9.67
N LEU A 868 22.61 39.31 -9.58
CA LEU A 868 22.70 40.64 -10.19
C LEU A 868 23.30 40.55 -11.60
N GLN A 869 24.31 39.70 -11.77
CA GLN A 869 25.03 39.53 -13.03
C GLN A 869 25.65 38.12 -13.10
N GLY A 870 25.40 37.37 -14.17
CA GLY A 870 26.21 36.19 -14.52
C GLY A 870 27.54 36.63 -15.11
N MET A 871 28.64 35.99 -14.71
CA MET A 871 29.96 36.21 -15.30
C MET A 871 30.24 35.12 -16.34
N SER A 872 30.88 35.54 -17.44
CA SER A 872 31.45 34.68 -18.49
C SER A 872 32.93 34.46 -18.22
#